data_AF-A0A9P6J0C8-F1
#
_entry.id   AF-A0A9P6J0C8-F1
#
_cell.length_a   1.000
_cell.length_b   1.000
_cell.length_c   1.000
_cell.angle_alpha   90.00
_cell.angle_beta   90.00
_cell.angle_gamma   90.00
#
_symmetry.space_group_name_H-M   'P 1'
#
loop_
_entity.id
_entity.type
_entity.pdbx_description
1 polymer ?
#
loop_
_entity_poly.entity_id
_entity_poly.type
_entity_poly.pdbx_seq_one_letter_code
_entity_poly.pdbx_strand_id
1 'polypeptide(L)'
;MDSEDETLSIEMEETEHVLTESSTRPPSGTNVPLLKSYTYATTLPTALETDQECILGVDEAGRGPVLGPMVYGICYCPLSKKDELADLGFADSKTLKEDERDSLLEVIMSRPDLIGWSVRVLSPMDISNSMLRKEKYNLNALAHDTTIQLIRETLASGVNLKEVYVDTVGPPETYQKKLERLFPSITTIIVAKKADSKYPIVSAASICAKVTRDDVLRHWIFAESGMEDTFSRQFGSGYPSDPKTVSWLKSSMDPVFGYPNIVRFSWATCKTLLETSGKTVRWPDDDESNSQPRITALGANGNYTRGSGRGRGNGGGGGNNSHYPGRSQIPAEGGNGSRAKRWERPMNSTVRNQESLEFEEDNVNMPMVQADEVPAEALQQHRTAPPRTQQVKDCPWLDWDMYLPLEDYHAEHECVQWISEFRRYIMAYHLHGISKEQQASLERRRVLVVNIKTMAQACSIQDLIEITAHRPTVVTGCIALAALQALYGDVAAKEIRQKRFTVRLACFERITHGKDLKANLIGKMICVRGTVVRTSGVKPLATKMAFTCNTCQSAQTLEFPDARFISPTRCHEKGCRGRQFTPQRGVGYDTETVDWQTVRLQEKLPDDRMDSGRVPRTIECEVVNDLVDRVIPGDVVEITGIVKVSQSEKSYSRVKTGNTMYLLYIDVNYLIKSTMTLEDDDMLNEFDSKDSAKDSKDSIQITTKDLYAIEEVHMEPQLFKLIVNSFSPAIFGHEMVKAGILFALFGGRRRSNTAIDRTTTRSDPHVLVVGDPGLGKSQMLTAAVKVAPRGVYVCGSSGISTSGLTVTLVRGSGSDFALEAGALVLADQGCCCIDEFDKMTTDHNALLEAMEQQSISIAKAGIICTLPARTSVIAAANPVGGHYNMSKTVAENLKMNTALLSRFDLIFILMDKPDGEMDQYLSRHVMALHSGNPTSSPAFRGSMSQESSLGQTPLSQGNRVKPEMDRPLSERLRMTDDDQLELIPLPLLRKYIAYARQYVHPRLSPEAAATLQDFYLLLRARHRSPDGTPVTTRQLESLIRMSEAKARMELREVVTRRDAMDVIEIMSFSLQETMAPGRSSGSTQSQGQSGRGKSGSMKRYVAELNRVSHATSNNMFSHDQLYRTFQEMQLPEITGGFQSFLDTLNHQGFLLKKGPRSYQLTTFM
;
A
#
# COMPACT_ATOMS: atom_id res chain seq x y z
N MET A 1 1.49 14.00 49.57
CA MET A 1 0.09 14.30 49.28
C MET A 1 -0.19 13.98 47.84
N ASP A 2 -0.72 12.83 47.46
CA ASP A 2 -0.86 11.54 48.11
C ASP A 2 -0.89 10.52 46.98
N SER A 3 -0.38 9.34 47.29
CA SER A 3 -0.62 8.11 46.56
C SER A 3 -2.12 7.84 46.44
N GLU A 4 -2.61 7.64 45.22
CA GLU A 4 -3.78 6.78 45.01
C GLU A 4 -3.35 5.62 44.13
N ASP A 5 -3.24 4.46 44.80
CA ASP A 5 -3.25 3.13 44.23
C ASP A 5 -4.54 2.92 43.42
N GLU A 6 -4.42 2.62 42.13
CA GLU A 6 -5.43 1.84 41.42
C GLU A 6 -4.93 0.40 41.30
N THR A 7 -5.17 -0.35 42.37
CA THR A 7 -5.28 -1.81 42.36
C THR A 7 -6.44 -2.20 41.44
N LEU A 8 -6.12 -2.58 40.20
CA LEU A 8 -7.01 -3.41 39.39
C LEU A 8 -7.06 -4.81 40.01
N SER A 9 -7.97 -4.97 40.97
CA SER A 9 -8.47 -6.24 41.45
C SER A 9 -9.09 -7.00 40.27
N ILE A 10 -8.32 -7.91 39.68
CA ILE A 10 -8.89 -9.02 38.92
C ILE A 10 -9.61 -9.87 39.96
N GLU A 11 -10.93 -9.88 39.95
CA GLU A 11 -11.72 -10.90 40.63
C GLU A 11 -11.21 -12.26 40.14
N MET A 12 -10.44 -12.93 40.99
CA MET A 12 -10.03 -14.31 40.78
C MET A 12 -11.28 -15.15 40.98
N GLU A 13 -11.93 -15.56 39.89
CA GLU A 13 -12.95 -16.62 39.95
C GLU A 13 -12.37 -17.81 40.72
N GLU A 14 -13.09 -18.30 41.72
CA GLU A 14 -12.72 -19.49 42.49
C GLU A 14 -12.45 -20.66 41.53
N THR A 15 -11.18 -20.99 41.32
CA THR A 15 -10.77 -22.16 40.56
C THR A 15 -11.11 -23.40 41.37
N GLU A 16 -11.98 -24.27 40.84
CA GLU A 16 -12.23 -25.59 41.41
C GLU A 16 -10.92 -26.40 41.41
N HIS A 17 -10.34 -26.56 42.60
CA HIS A 17 -9.22 -27.46 42.83
C HIS A 17 -9.77 -28.86 43.11
N VAL A 18 -9.60 -29.78 42.16
CA VAL A 18 -9.95 -31.19 42.38
C VAL A 18 -8.73 -31.88 42.99
N LEU A 19 -8.67 -31.93 44.33
CA LEU A 19 -7.69 -32.70 45.08
C LEU A 19 -8.29 -34.08 45.39
N THR A 20 -7.70 -35.15 44.86
CA THR A 20 -8.14 -36.54 45.10
C THR A 20 -7.06 -37.35 45.80
N GLU A 21 -7.45 -38.09 46.85
CA GLU A 21 -6.56 -39.02 47.55
C GLU A 21 -6.24 -40.25 46.68
N SER A 22 -4.95 -40.45 46.39
CA SER A 22 -4.31 -41.71 45.94
C SER A 22 -4.75 -42.36 44.61
N SER A 23 -3.78 -42.49 43.69
CA SER A 23 -3.65 -43.55 42.67
C SER A 23 -4.66 -43.67 41.51
N THR A 24 -5.15 -42.56 40.95
CA THR A 24 -5.92 -42.64 39.69
C THR A 24 -5.36 -41.71 38.61
N ARG A 25 -5.46 -42.13 37.34
CA ARG A 25 -5.13 -41.30 36.16
C ARG A 25 -5.80 -39.92 36.33
N PRO A 26 -5.26 -38.83 35.76
CA PRO A 26 -5.96 -37.54 35.76
C PRO A 26 -7.40 -37.81 35.28
N PRO A 27 -8.45 -37.32 35.98
CA PRO A 27 -9.80 -37.79 35.77
C PRO A 27 -10.19 -37.57 34.31
N SER A 28 -10.14 -38.64 33.53
CA SER A 28 -10.52 -38.65 32.13
C SER A 28 -12.01 -38.85 31.92
N GLY A 29 -12.75 -38.87 33.02
CA GLY A 29 -14.20 -38.94 33.03
C GLY A 29 -14.74 -38.44 34.35
N THR A 30 -14.91 -37.12 34.48
CA THR A 30 -16.18 -36.70 35.08
C THR A 30 -17.27 -37.24 34.14
N ASN A 31 -18.35 -37.84 34.65
CA ASN A 31 -19.56 -38.17 33.84
C ASN A 31 -20.28 -36.91 33.32
N VAL A 32 -19.53 -35.82 33.14
CA VAL A 32 -19.96 -34.46 32.92
C VAL A 32 -19.07 -33.89 31.81
N PRO A 33 -19.66 -33.21 30.82
CA PRO A 33 -18.91 -32.58 29.73
C PRO A 33 -17.91 -31.52 30.23
N LEU A 34 -16.78 -31.39 29.53
CA LEU A 34 -15.75 -30.39 29.83
C LEU A 34 -16.20 -28.99 29.41
N LEU A 35 -16.86 -28.27 30.33
CA LEU A 35 -17.33 -26.90 30.06
C LEU A 35 -16.33 -25.84 30.56
N LYS A 36 -15.69 -26.07 31.71
CA LYS A 36 -14.74 -25.14 32.34
C LYS A 36 -13.35 -25.74 32.48
N SER A 37 -12.34 -24.88 32.51
CA SER A 37 -10.94 -25.26 32.71
C SER A 37 -10.67 -25.63 34.16
N TYR A 38 -9.93 -26.72 34.39
CA TYR A 38 -9.62 -27.23 35.73
C TYR A 38 -8.12 -27.53 35.88
N THR A 39 -7.64 -27.56 37.12
CA THR A 39 -6.29 -28.04 37.46
C THR A 39 -6.41 -29.36 38.19
N TYR A 40 -5.65 -30.35 37.76
CA TYR A 40 -5.45 -31.59 38.47
C TYR A 40 -4.01 -31.64 38.98
N ALA A 41 -3.83 -31.77 40.29
CA ALA A 41 -2.53 -31.88 40.91
C ALA A 41 -2.46 -33.15 41.76
N THR A 42 -1.33 -33.85 41.73
CA THR A 42 -1.12 -34.98 42.64
C THR A 42 -0.86 -34.50 44.06
N THR A 43 -1.10 -35.36 45.06
CA THR A 43 -0.60 -35.13 46.42
C THR A 43 0.92 -34.95 46.39
N LEU A 44 1.44 -34.10 47.27
CA LEU A 44 2.87 -33.84 47.37
C LEU A 44 3.64 -35.17 47.55
N PRO A 45 4.69 -35.41 46.75
CA PRO A 45 5.62 -36.52 46.95
C PRO A 45 6.05 -36.70 48.41
N THR A 46 6.00 -37.92 48.94
CA THR A 46 6.39 -38.24 50.33
C THR A 46 7.86 -37.89 50.62
N ALA A 47 8.69 -37.78 49.56
CA ALA A 47 10.09 -37.37 49.66
C ALA A 47 10.32 -35.86 49.87
N LEU A 48 9.26 -35.02 49.83
CA LEU A 48 9.34 -33.57 50.02
C LEU A 48 9.11 -33.13 51.48
N GLU A 49 9.33 -34.02 52.44
CA GLU A 49 9.36 -33.64 53.85
C GLU A 49 10.57 -32.70 54.12
N THR A 50 10.27 -31.40 54.17
CA THR A 50 11.11 -30.24 54.58
C THR A 50 12.24 -29.77 53.64
N ASP A 51 11.97 -28.62 52.99
CA ASP A 51 12.91 -27.61 52.45
C ASP A 51 13.97 -28.06 51.43
N GLN A 52 13.75 -29.18 50.73
CA GLN A 52 14.64 -29.62 49.65
C GLN A 52 14.48 -28.75 48.39
N GLU A 53 15.61 -28.33 47.83
CA GLU A 53 15.65 -27.60 46.56
C GLU A 53 15.14 -28.48 45.41
N CYS A 54 14.18 -27.96 44.64
CA CYS A 54 13.51 -28.69 43.56
C CYS A 54 13.74 -28.06 42.18
N ILE A 55 13.74 -28.91 41.16
CA ILE A 55 13.72 -28.57 39.73
C ILE A 55 12.31 -28.81 39.18
N LEU A 56 11.82 -27.91 38.32
CA LEU A 56 10.50 -27.98 37.70
C LEU A 56 10.59 -27.84 36.18
N GLY A 57 9.85 -28.67 35.45
CA GLY A 57 9.69 -28.64 34.00
C GLY A 57 8.26 -28.28 33.61
N VAL A 58 8.10 -27.51 32.53
CA VAL A 58 6.79 -27.10 31.98
C VAL A 58 6.75 -27.34 30.48
N ASP A 59 5.67 -27.98 30.00
CA ASP A 59 5.38 -28.13 28.58
C ASP A 59 3.86 -28.11 28.29
N GLU A 60 3.48 -27.93 27.03
CA GLU A 60 2.08 -27.91 26.60
C GLU A 60 1.72 -28.95 25.52
N ALA A 61 0.46 -29.37 25.52
CA ALA A 61 -0.14 -30.22 24.51
C ALA A 61 -1.41 -29.58 23.93
N GLY A 62 -1.62 -29.77 22.63
CA GLY A 62 -2.87 -29.37 21.96
C GLY A 62 -2.96 -27.90 21.56
N ARG A 63 -1.84 -27.19 21.38
CA ARG A 63 -1.83 -25.78 20.93
C ARG A 63 -2.30 -25.58 19.48
N GLY A 64 -1.90 -26.46 18.55
CA GLY A 64 -2.21 -26.34 17.11
C GLY A 64 -3.60 -26.82 16.65
N PRO A 65 -4.17 -27.92 17.20
CA PRO A 65 -5.47 -28.44 16.83
C PRO A 65 -6.61 -27.41 16.99
N VAL A 66 -7.60 -27.48 16.09
CA VAL A 66 -8.86 -26.73 16.16
C VAL A 66 -9.90 -27.45 17.04
N LEU A 67 -9.72 -28.76 17.26
CA LEU A 67 -10.56 -29.58 18.13
C LEU A 67 -9.88 -29.91 19.46
N GLY A 68 -10.65 -29.88 20.55
CA GLY A 68 -10.26 -30.36 21.87
C GLY A 68 -9.56 -29.34 22.77
N PRO A 69 -9.21 -29.74 24.01
CA PRO A 69 -8.61 -28.85 25.00
C PRO A 69 -7.12 -28.60 24.73
N MET A 70 -6.59 -27.56 25.37
CA MET A 70 -5.14 -27.31 25.48
C MET A 70 -4.71 -27.64 26.90
N VAL A 71 -3.67 -28.44 27.07
CA VAL A 71 -3.25 -28.92 28.40
C VAL A 71 -1.82 -28.47 28.67
N TYR A 72 -1.58 -27.86 29.82
CA TYR A 72 -0.24 -27.55 30.32
C TYR A 72 0.11 -28.53 31.42
N GLY A 73 1.25 -29.18 31.31
CA GLY A 73 1.78 -30.08 32.32
C GLY A 73 2.97 -29.45 33.03
N ILE A 74 3.07 -29.71 34.32
CA ILE A 74 4.27 -29.47 35.11
C ILE A 74 4.69 -30.75 35.82
N CYS A 75 5.99 -30.96 35.90
CA CYS A 75 6.60 -31.99 36.74
C CYS A 75 7.70 -31.35 37.57
N TYR A 76 7.84 -31.78 38.82
CA TYR A 76 8.88 -31.31 39.72
C TYR A 76 9.47 -32.44 40.55
N CYS A 77 10.76 -32.34 40.85
CA CYS A 77 11.49 -33.32 41.66
C CYS A 77 12.60 -32.63 42.49
N PRO A 78 13.12 -33.28 43.54
CA PRO A 78 14.31 -32.81 44.25
C PRO A 78 15.54 -32.75 43.33
N LEU A 79 16.37 -31.71 43.48
CA LEU A 79 17.62 -31.54 42.73
C LEU A 79 18.61 -32.70 42.94
N SER A 80 18.61 -33.31 44.13
CA SER A 80 19.44 -34.46 44.47
C SER A 80 19.16 -35.71 43.62
N LYS A 81 17.95 -35.82 43.04
CA LYS A 81 17.51 -36.98 42.24
C LYS A 81 17.41 -36.67 40.74
N LYS A 82 18.01 -35.57 40.28
CA LYS A 82 17.98 -35.13 38.87
C LYS A 82 18.55 -36.17 37.91
N ASP A 83 19.60 -36.88 38.30
CA ASP A 83 20.24 -37.90 37.46
C ASP A 83 19.40 -39.19 37.38
N GLU A 84 18.68 -39.57 38.46
CA GLU A 84 17.75 -40.70 38.47
C GLU A 84 16.59 -40.52 37.48
N LEU A 85 16.23 -39.27 37.13
CA LEU A 85 15.23 -38.98 36.09
C LEU A 85 15.72 -39.23 34.66
N ALA A 86 17.03 -39.10 34.40
CA ALA A 86 17.59 -39.37 33.09
C ALA A 86 17.53 -40.88 32.76
N ASP A 87 17.66 -41.73 33.79
CA ASP A 87 17.62 -43.19 33.69
C ASP A 87 16.21 -43.75 33.41
N LEU A 88 15.15 -42.95 33.60
CA LEU A 88 13.75 -43.33 33.33
C LEU A 88 13.37 -43.29 31.85
N GLY A 89 14.29 -42.89 30.96
CA GLY A 89 14.11 -43.00 29.51
C GLY A 89 13.08 -42.02 28.91
N PHE A 90 12.80 -40.90 29.57
CA PHE A 90 11.93 -39.86 29.03
C PHE A 90 12.53 -39.26 27.75
N ALA A 91 11.81 -39.37 26.65
CA ALA A 91 12.18 -38.85 25.33
C ALA A 91 11.08 -37.90 24.79
N ASP A 92 11.40 -37.14 23.74
CA ASP A 92 10.43 -36.24 23.08
C ASP A 92 9.12 -36.99 22.81
N SER A 93 8.05 -36.54 23.48
CA SER A 93 6.73 -37.17 23.47
C SER A 93 6.15 -37.31 22.05
N LYS A 94 6.61 -36.49 21.10
CA LYS A 94 6.20 -36.53 19.69
C LYS A 94 6.79 -37.70 18.91
N THR A 95 7.90 -38.28 19.41
CA THR A 95 8.57 -39.43 18.81
C THR A 95 8.11 -40.77 19.37
N LEU A 96 7.41 -40.76 20.51
CA LEU A 96 6.91 -41.93 21.21
C LEU A 96 5.50 -42.32 20.74
N LYS A 97 5.22 -43.62 20.71
CA LYS A 97 3.87 -44.15 20.46
C LYS A 97 2.94 -43.88 21.64
N GLU A 98 1.64 -43.96 21.41
CA GLU A 98 0.61 -43.69 22.42
C GLU A 98 0.72 -44.65 23.62
N ASP A 99 0.86 -45.96 23.36
CA ASP A 99 1.03 -46.98 24.41
C ASP A 99 2.32 -46.78 25.24
N GLU A 100 3.39 -46.30 24.61
CA GLU A 100 4.66 -45.99 25.27
C GLU A 100 4.52 -44.77 26.20
N ARG A 101 3.76 -43.75 25.79
CA ARG A 101 3.47 -42.56 26.62
C ARG A 101 2.58 -42.91 27.82
N ASP A 102 1.57 -43.75 27.62
CA ASP A 102 0.71 -44.26 28.69
C ASP A 102 1.54 -45.04 29.72
N SER A 103 2.44 -45.91 29.25
CA SER A 103 3.36 -46.67 30.12
C SER A 103 4.28 -45.75 30.94
N LEU A 104 4.80 -44.68 30.31
CA LEU A 104 5.65 -43.70 31.00
C LEU A 104 4.87 -42.85 32.01
N LEU A 105 3.60 -42.53 31.75
CA LEU A 105 2.74 -41.87 32.74
C LEU A 105 2.51 -42.78 33.96
N GLU A 106 2.31 -44.09 33.76
CA GLU A 106 2.21 -45.07 34.84
C GLU A 106 3.51 -45.16 35.67
N VAL A 107 4.67 -45.02 35.03
CA VAL A 107 5.96 -44.90 35.72
C VAL A 107 6.03 -43.63 36.58
N ILE A 108 5.58 -42.47 36.05
CA ILE A 108 5.50 -41.21 36.81
C ILE A 108 4.57 -41.37 38.02
N MET A 109 3.42 -42.03 37.84
CA MET A 109 2.42 -42.23 38.89
C MET A 109 2.84 -43.25 39.96
N SER A 110 3.64 -44.25 39.60
CA SER A 110 4.12 -45.29 40.51
C SER A 110 5.33 -44.87 41.36
N ARG A 111 5.90 -43.69 41.09
CA ARG A 111 7.06 -43.12 41.80
C ARG A 111 6.73 -41.79 42.51
N PRO A 112 5.75 -41.74 43.43
CA PRO A 112 5.48 -40.55 44.23
C PRO A 112 6.61 -40.22 45.22
N ASP A 113 7.64 -41.05 45.32
CA ASP A 113 8.89 -40.79 46.05
C ASP A 113 9.91 -39.94 45.26
N LEU A 114 9.67 -39.74 43.95
CA LEU A 114 10.65 -39.15 43.03
C LEU A 114 10.10 -37.90 42.32
N ILE A 115 8.88 -37.96 41.79
CA ILE A 115 8.33 -36.93 40.91
C ILE A 115 6.91 -36.55 41.33
N GLY A 116 6.67 -35.25 41.48
CA GLY A 116 5.33 -34.67 41.60
C GLY A 116 4.91 -34.07 40.27
N TRP A 117 3.62 -34.08 39.95
CA TRP A 117 3.13 -33.52 38.70
C TRP A 117 1.75 -32.88 38.84
N SER A 118 1.46 -31.94 37.94
CA SER A 118 0.17 -31.26 37.86
C SER A 118 -0.14 -30.88 36.42
N VAL A 119 -1.40 -30.90 36.04
CA VAL A 119 -1.88 -30.53 34.71
C VAL A 119 -3.03 -29.52 34.80
N ARG A 120 -2.96 -28.45 33.99
CA ARG A 120 -4.07 -27.53 33.75
C ARG A 120 -4.71 -27.85 32.41
N VAL A 121 -5.98 -28.26 32.42
CA VAL A 121 -6.76 -28.51 31.21
C VAL A 121 -7.58 -27.27 30.90
N LEU A 122 -7.29 -26.62 29.76
CA LEU A 122 -8.03 -25.47 29.27
C LEU A 122 -9.14 -25.91 28.32
N SER A 123 -10.39 -25.61 28.66
CA SER A 123 -11.54 -25.99 27.84
C SER A 123 -11.55 -25.22 26.50
N PRO A 124 -12.06 -25.81 25.40
CA PRO A 124 -12.17 -25.10 24.12
C PRO A 124 -13.02 -23.82 24.23
N MET A 125 -14.03 -23.83 25.11
CA MET A 125 -14.86 -22.67 25.39
C MET A 125 -14.08 -21.58 26.10
N ASP A 126 -13.30 -21.88 27.13
CA ASP A 126 -12.51 -20.87 27.84
C ASP A 126 -11.42 -20.28 26.94
N ILE A 127 -10.79 -21.10 26.08
CA ILE A 127 -9.84 -20.63 25.07
C ILE A 127 -10.54 -19.66 24.11
N SER A 128 -11.70 -20.06 23.58
CA SER A 128 -12.46 -19.25 22.63
C SER A 128 -12.92 -17.95 23.29
N ASN A 129 -13.58 -18.03 24.45
CA ASN A 129 -14.06 -16.87 25.21
C ASN A 129 -12.90 -15.92 25.56
N SER A 130 -11.76 -16.45 26.01
CA SER A 130 -10.60 -15.63 26.36
C SER A 130 -10.04 -14.89 25.14
N MET A 131 -9.86 -15.59 24.02
CA MET A 131 -9.37 -14.99 22.77
C MET A 131 -10.39 -14.05 22.12
N LEU A 132 -11.66 -14.25 22.42
CA LEU A 132 -12.76 -13.54 21.83
C LEU A 132 -13.36 -12.44 22.72
N ARG A 133 -12.65 -12.06 23.79
CA ARG A 133 -12.98 -10.89 24.62
C ARG A 133 -12.81 -9.58 23.83
N LYS A 134 -13.48 -8.52 24.29
CA LYS A 134 -13.32 -7.15 23.75
C LYS A 134 -11.89 -6.63 23.94
N GLU A 135 -11.20 -7.08 24.99
CA GLU A 135 -9.80 -6.76 25.22
C GLU A 135 -8.86 -7.77 24.54
N LYS A 136 -7.69 -7.28 24.14
CA LYS A 136 -6.70 -8.04 23.37
C LYS A 136 -6.01 -9.11 24.19
N TYR A 137 -6.64 -10.27 24.36
CA TYR A 137 -6.06 -11.39 25.07
C TYR A 137 -5.71 -12.52 24.10
N ASN A 138 -4.45 -12.56 23.65
CA ASN A 138 -4.01 -13.55 22.64
C ASN A 138 -3.61 -14.89 23.29
N LEU A 139 -3.50 -15.94 22.46
CA LEU A 139 -3.17 -17.29 22.91
C LEU A 139 -1.83 -17.38 23.66
N ASN A 140 -0.84 -16.53 23.33
CA ASN A 140 0.44 -16.51 24.02
C ASN A 140 0.34 -15.88 25.42
N ALA A 141 -0.54 -14.88 25.60
CA ALA A 141 -0.82 -14.32 26.91
C ALA A 141 -1.50 -15.36 27.80
N LEU A 142 -2.53 -16.05 27.27
CA LEU A 142 -3.20 -17.16 27.96
C LEU A 142 -2.21 -18.28 28.35
N ALA A 143 -1.30 -18.65 27.44
CA ALA A 143 -0.24 -19.61 27.70
C ALA A 143 0.68 -19.17 28.84
N HIS A 144 1.21 -17.94 28.78
CA HIS A 144 2.11 -17.42 29.81
C HIS A 144 1.43 -17.37 31.18
N ASP A 145 0.18 -16.93 31.24
CA ASP A 145 -0.56 -16.78 32.49
C ASP A 145 -0.93 -18.14 33.08
N THR A 146 -1.24 -19.14 32.24
CA THR A 146 -1.46 -20.53 32.66
C THR A 146 -0.21 -21.14 33.31
N THR A 147 0.96 -20.95 32.69
CA THR A 147 2.23 -21.41 33.28
C THR A 147 2.55 -20.69 34.59
N ILE A 148 2.33 -19.36 34.65
CA ILE A 148 2.52 -18.58 35.88
C ILE A 148 1.63 -19.11 37.00
N GLN A 149 0.36 -19.44 36.69
CA GLN A 149 -0.57 -20.01 37.65
C GLN A 149 -0.07 -21.35 38.19
N LEU A 150 0.34 -22.27 37.32
CA LEU A 150 0.87 -23.59 37.74
C LEU A 150 2.12 -23.47 38.63
N ILE A 151 3.02 -22.53 38.32
CA ILE A 151 4.21 -22.27 39.16
C ILE A 151 3.79 -21.71 40.53
N ARG A 152 2.84 -20.76 40.57
CA ARG A 152 2.33 -20.20 41.84
C ARG A 152 1.65 -21.26 42.70
N GLU A 153 0.84 -22.13 42.11
CA GLU A 153 0.17 -23.23 42.80
C GLU A 153 1.19 -24.23 43.37
N THR A 154 2.27 -24.50 42.65
CA THR A 154 3.35 -25.37 43.12
C THR A 154 4.12 -24.75 44.31
N LEU A 155 4.43 -23.46 44.25
CA LEU A 155 5.03 -22.73 45.36
C LEU A 155 4.10 -22.66 46.58
N ALA A 156 2.79 -22.44 46.35
CA ALA A 156 1.77 -22.43 47.39
C ALA A 156 1.59 -23.80 48.07
N SER A 157 1.90 -24.89 47.35
CA SER A 157 1.92 -26.25 47.89
C SER A 157 3.14 -26.54 48.78
N GLY A 158 4.03 -25.56 49.01
CA GLY A 158 5.19 -25.72 49.91
C GLY A 158 6.46 -26.28 49.25
N VAL A 159 6.50 -26.38 47.92
CA VAL A 159 7.68 -26.86 47.16
C VAL A 159 8.71 -25.72 47.01
N ASN A 160 9.95 -25.96 47.44
CA ASN A 160 11.06 -24.99 47.31
C ASN A 160 11.71 -25.08 45.91
N LEU A 161 11.24 -24.27 44.96
CA LEU A 161 11.73 -24.27 43.58
C LEU A 161 13.01 -23.44 43.39
N LYS A 162 14.06 -24.05 42.83
CA LYS A 162 15.34 -23.39 42.50
C LYS A 162 15.64 -23.32 41.01
N GLU A 163 15.28 -24.36 40.26
CA GLU A 163 15.45 -24.40 38.80
C GLU A 163 14.10 -24.61 38.10
N VAL A 164 13.79 -23.77 37.11
CA VAL A 164 12.57 -23.91 36.28
C VAL A 164 12.95 -23.92 34.80
N TYR A 165 12.49 -24.96 34.09
CA TYR A 165 12.69 -25.14 32.66
C TYR A 165 11.35 -25.14 31.94
N VAL A 166 11.22 -24.31 30.90
CA VAL A 166 9.93 -24.11 30.20
C VAL A 166 10.14 -24.25 28.69
N ASP A 167 9.31 -25.06 28.01
CA ASP A 167 9.23 -25.02 26.54
C ASP A 167 8.49 -23.76 26.07
N THR A 168 9.04 -23.11 25.06
CA THR A 168 8.60 -21.75 24.70
C THR A 168 7.55 -21.72 23.59
N VAL A 169 6.43 -21.07 23.87
CA VAL A 169 5.36 -20.78 22.88
C VAL A 169 5.64 -19.55 22.01
N GLY A 170 6.79 -18.87 22.19
CA GLY A 170 7.13 -17.59 21.57
C GLY A 170 8.64 -17.26 21.60
N PRO A 171 9.04 -15.97 21.59
CA PRO A 171 10.44 -15.57 21.76
C PRO A 171 10.93 -15.89 23.19
N PRO A 172 11.92 -16.80 23.36
CA PRO A 172 12.33 -17.30 24.68
C PRO A 172 12.77 -16.18 25.63
N GLU A 173 13.55 -15.22 25.12
CA GLU A 173 14.13 -14.13 25.90
C GLU A 173 13.08 -13.25 26.59
N THR A 174 11.98 -12.94 25.89
CA THR A 174 10.93 -12.08 26.42
C THR A 174 10.12 -12.79 27.50
N TYR A 175 9.93 -14.10 27.35
CA TYR A 175 9.18 -14.91 28.29
C TYR A 175 10.01 -15.21 29.53
N GLN A 176 11.29 -15.53 29.36
CA GLN A 176 12.22 -15.73 30.47
C GLN A 176 12.30 -14.50 31.38
N LYS A 177 12.49 -13.31 30.81
CA LYS A 177 12.48 -12.04 31.57
C LYS A 177 11.16 -11.79 32.30
N LYS A 178 10.02 -12.22 31.75
CA LYS A 178 8.70 -12.11 32.42
C LYS A 178 8.65 -13.01 33.65
N LEU A 179 9.14 -14.25 33.56
CA LEU A 179 9.17 -15.20 34.67
C LEU A 179 10.19 -14.79 35.75
N GLU A 180 11.40 -14.39 35.36
CA GLU A 180 12.44 -13.88 36.28
C GLU A 180 11.96 -12.70 37.11
N ARG A 181 11.17 -11.79 36.50
CA ARG A 181 10.58 -10.64 37.22
C ARG A 181 9.49 -11.05 38.19
N LEU A 182 8.71 -12.09 37.90
CA LEU A 182 7.57 -12.52 38.71
C LEU A 182 7.98 -13.47 39.83
N PHE A 183 9.06 -14.24 39.65
CA PHE A 183 9.55 -15.23 40.60
C PHE A 183 11.03 -14.99 40.94
N PRO A 184 11.37 -13.86 41.60
CA PRO A 184 12.77 -13.53 41.92
C PRO A 184 13.42 -14.49 42.94
N SER A 185 12.62 -15.33 43.62
CA SER A 185 13.09 -16.35 44.57
C SER A 185 13.68 -17.60 43.89
N ILE A 186 13.44 -17.79 42.59
CA ILE A 186 13.93 -18.93 41.83
C ILE A 186 15.28 -18.55 41.20
N THR A 187 16.34 -19.26 41.57
CA THR A 187 17.72 -18.94 41.17
C THR A 187 17.94 -19.04 39.66
N THR A 188 17.36 -20.06 39.01
CA THR A 188 17.59 -20.35 37.59
C THR A 188 16.26 -20.55 36.87
N ILE A 189 15.94 -19.71 35.89
CA ILE A 189 14.80 -19.90 34.99
C ILE A 189 15.32 -19.95 33.56
N ILE A 190 15.09 -21.06 32.86
CA ILE A 190 15.52 -21.26 31.47
C ILE A 190 14.29 -21.51 30.61
N VAL A 191 14.07 -20.62 29.64
CA VAL A 191 13.05 -20.77 28.62
C VAL A 191 13.74 -21.11 27.30
N ALA A 192 13.46 -22.28 26.73
CA ALA A 192 14.13 -22.76 25.53
C ALA A 192 13.14 -23.28 24.49
N LYS A 193 13.57 -23.33 23.22
CA LYS A 193 12.86 -24.06 22.17
C LYS A 193 13.23 -25.53 22.23
N LYS A 194 12.23 -26.41 22.11
CA LYS A 194 12.39 -27.87 22.22
C LYS A 194 13.02 -28.26 23.55
N ALA A 195 12.52 -27.65 24.64
CA ALA A 195 12.98 -27.93 25.99
C ALA A 195 12.66 -29.37 26.41
N ASP A 196 11.54 -29.91 25.93
CA ASP A 196 11.13 -31.33 26.01
C ASP A 196 12.23 -32.28 25.53
N SER A 197 12.94 -31.96 24.45
CA SER A 197 14.02 -32.79 23.91
C SER A 197 15.37 -32.64 24.65
N LYS A 198 15.51 -31.60 25.50
CA LYS A 198 16.78 -31.22 26.13
C LYS A 198 16.83 -31.53 27.61
N TYR A 199 15.68 -31.45 28.28
CA TYR A 199 15.58 -31.54 29.73
C TYR A 199 14.59 -32.66 30.10
N PRO A 200 15.05 -33.74 30.77
CA PRO A 200 14.20 -34.87 31.13
C PRO A 200 12.94 -34.48 31.93
N ILE A 201 13.06 -33.48 32.82
CA ILE A 201 11.93 -32.98 33.62
C ILE A 201 10.85 -32.30 32.76
N VAL A 202 11.24 -31.62 31.68
CA VAL A 202 10.30 -31.03 30.71
C VAL A 202 9.69 -32.13 29.84
N SER A 203 10.47 -33.14 29.49
CA SER A 203 9.97 -34.34 28.78
C SER A 203 8.90 -35.07 29.59
N ALA A 204 9.08 -35.21 30.92
CA ALA A 204 8.07 -35.79 31.80
C ALA A 204 6.79 -34.93 31.84
N ALA A 205 6.92 -33.61 31.94
CA ALA A 205 5.79 -32.68 31.88
C ALA A 205 5.03 -32.75 30.54
N SER A 206 5.76 -32.94 29.43
CA SER A 206 5.21 -33.16 28.08
C SER A 206 4.32 -34.40 28.02
N ILE A 207 4.78 -35.50 28.61
CA ILE A 207 4.04 -36.77 28.65
C ILE A 207 2.74 -36.58 29.44
N CYS A 208 2.80 -35.98 30.63
CA CYS A 208 1.61 -35.68 31.44
C CYS A 208 0.59 -34.83 30.67
N ALA A 209 1.04 -33.76 30.00
CA ALA A 209 0.16 -32.90 29.21
C ALA A 209 -0.47 -33.65 28.03
N LYS A 210 0.33 -34.43 27.30
CA LYS A 210 -0.08 -35.12 26.07
C LYS A 210 -1.05 -36.27 26.35
N VAL A 211 -0.72 -37.13 27.31
CA VAL A 211 -1.59 -38.26 27.70
C VAL A 211 -2.92 -37.74 28.22
N THR A 212 -2.91 -36.74 29.11
CA THR A 212 -4.15 -36.12 29.61
C THR A 212 -5.01 -35.56 28.47
N ARG A 213 -4.41 -34.83 27.53
CA ARG A 213 -5.13 -34.23 26.39
C ARG A 213 -5.71 -35.29 25.45
N ASP A 214 -4.94 -36.34 25.15
CA ASP A 214 -5.37 -37.41 24.25
C ASP A 214 -6.47 -38.27 24.93
N ASP A 215 -6.40 -38.50 26.25
CA ASP A 215 -7.42 -39.24 27.00
C ASP A 215 -8.75 -38.48 27.13
N VAL A 216 -8.70 -37.16 27.34
CA VAL A 216 -9.90 -36.28 27.32
C VAL A 216 -10.57 -36.28 25.95
N LEU A 217 -9.78 -36.32 24.87
CA LEU A 217 -10.33 -36.41 23.51
C LEU A 217 -10.93 -37.78 23.19
N ARG A 218 -10.32 -38.86 23.68
CA ARG A 218 -10.81 -40.23 23.48
C ARG A 218 -12.15 -40.46 24.16
N HIS A 219 -12.33 -39.87 25.34
CA HIS A 219 -13.54 -39.99 26.16
C HIS A 219 -14.42 -38.72 26.13
N TRP A 220 -14.32 -37.92 25.06
CA TRP A 220 -15.04 -36.66 24.98
C TRP A 220 -16.56 -36.85 25.10
N ILE A 221 -17.18 -36.15 26.05
CA ILE A 221 -18.63 -36.10 26.26
C ILE A 221 -19.16 -34.80 25.67
N PHE A 222 -20.09 -34.91 24.72
CA PHE A 222 -20.78 -33.75 24.15
C PHE A 222 -21.78 -33.18 25.17
N ALA A 223 -21.80 -31.86 25.33
CA ALA A 223 -22.68 -31.20 26.29
C ALA A 223 -24.09 -30.97 25.73
N GLU A 224 -24.22 -31.07 24.41
CA GLU A 224 -25.40 -30.79 23.62
C GLU A 224 -26.44 -31.90 23.80
N SER A 225 -27.33 -31.71 24.78
CA SER A 225 -28.34 -32.70 25.19
C SER A 225 -29.27 -33.09 24.04
N GLY A 226 -29.42 -34.39 23.75
CA GLY A 226 -30.31 -34.90 22.70
C GLY A 226 -29.71 -35.00 21.29
N MET A 227 -28.40 -34.75 21.14
CA MET A 227 -27.65 -34.91 19.86
C MET A 227 -26.47 -35.90 19.93
N GLU A 228 -26.43 -36.78 20.93
CA GLU A 228 -25.32 -37.71 21.15
C GLU A 228 -25.08 -38.69 19.98
N ASP A 229 -26.15 -39.06 19.25
CA ASP A 229 -26.09 -39.90 18.04
C ASP A 229 -25.84 -39.09 16.75
N THR A 230 -25.80 -37.76 16.82
CA THR A 230 -25.70 -36.88 15.63
C THR A 230 -24.24 -36.65 15.21
N PHE A 231 -23.30 -36.66 16.16
CA PHE A 231 -21.89 -36.33 15.88
C PHE A 231 -21.02 -37.57 15.81
N SER A 232 -20.39 -37.81 14.66
CA SER A 232 -19.42 -38.90 14.50
C SER A 232 -18.22 -38.72 15.45
N ARG A 233 -17.83 -39.79 16.15
CA ARG A 233 -16.59 -39.83 16.97
C ARG A 233 -15.31 -39.92 16.14
N GLN A 234 -15.42 -40.01 14.81
CA GLN A 234 -14.28 -40.08 13.90
C GLN A 234 -13.89 -38.69 13.34
N PHE A 235 -13.55 -37.75 14.22
CA PHE A 235 -13.22 -36.37 13.85
C PHE A 235 -11.78 -36.13 13.35
N GLY A 236 -10.98 -37.20 13.14
CA GLY A 236 -9.62 -37.10 12.62
C GLY A 236 -8.59 -36.64 13.67
N SER A 237 -7.47 -36.09 13.21
CA SER A 237 -6.35 -35.63 14.05
C SER A 237 -6.63 -34.33 14.84
N GLY A 238 -7.71 -33.62 14.50
CA GLY A 238 -8.06 -32.32 15.08
C GLY A 238 -7.28 -31.15 14.51
N TYR A 239 -6.36 -31.35 13.55
CA TYR A 239 -5.63 -30.26 12.91
C TYR A 239 -6.35 -29.73 11.66
N PRO A 240 -6.29 -28.41 11.39
CA PRO A 240 -6.86 -27.84 10.16
C PRO A 240 -6.28 -28.38 8.85
N SER A 241 -5.09 -28.99 8.90
CA SER A 241 -4.43 -29.60 7.74
C SER A 241 -4.91 -31.01 7.42
N ASP A 242 -5.66 -31.66 8.32
CA ASP A 242 -6.13 -33.02 8.13
C ASP A 242 -7.49 -33.04 7.40
N PRO A 243 -7.58 -33.68 6.22
CA PRO A 243 -8.81 -33.77 5.45
C PRO A 243 -9.98 -34.38 6.22
N LYS A 244 -9.73 -35.35 7.12
CA LYS A 244 -10.80 -35.96 7.94
C LYS A 244 -11.39 -34.95 8.93
N THR A 245 -10.51 -34.14 9.56
CA THR A 245 -10.92 -33.07 10.48
C THR A 245 -11.73 -32.00 9.76
N VAL A 246 -11.28 -31.55 8.57
CA VAL A 246 -12.01 -30.55 7.78
C VAL A 246 -13.35 -31.09 7.28
N SER A 247 -13.41 -32.35 6.86
CA SER A 247 -14.67 -32.99 6.48
C SER A 247 -15.64 -33.06 7.65
N TRP A 248 -15.15 -33.45 8.83
CA TRP A 248 -15.96 -33.50 10.04
C TRP A 248 -16.52 -32.12 10.40
N LEU A 249 -15.69 -31.07 10.39
CA LEU A 249 -16.10 -29.67 10.61
C LEU A 249 -17.13 -29.15 9.58
N LYS A 250 -17.20 -29.73 8.39
CA LYS A 250 -18.26 -29.34 7.43
C LYS A 250 -19.57 -30.06 7.75
N SER A 251 -19.49 -31.31 8.17
CA SER A 251 -20.68 -32.12 8.48
C SER A 251 -21.29 -31.83 9.85
N SER A 252 -20.50 -31.37 10.82
CA SER A 252 -20.94 -31.15 12.22
C SER A 252 -21.39 -29.72 12.53
N MET A 253 -21.44 -28.85 11.53
CA MET A 253 -21.81 -27.44 11.70
C MET A 253 -23.32 -27.25 11.58
N ASP A 254 -23.95 -26.75 12.64
CA ASP A 254 -25.31 -26.25 12.61
C ASP A 254 -25.37 -24.84 11.97
N PRO A 255 -26.27 -24.58 11.01
CA PRO A 255 -26.36 -23.28 10.34
C PRO A 255 -26.71 -22.10 11.25
N VAL A 256 -27.30 -22.33 12.42
CA VAL A 256 -27.74 -21.29 13.36
C VAL A 256 -26.86 -21.27 14.61
N PHE A 257 -26.57 -22.44 15.18
CA PHE A 257 -25.87 -22.57 16.46
C PHE A 257 -24.35 -22.81 16.30
N GLY A 258 -23.88 -23.02 15.07
CA GLY A 258 -22.46 -23.17 14.78
C GLY A 258 -21.93 -24.56 15.11
N TYR A 259 -20.95 -24.66 16.00
CA TYR A 259 -20.23 -25.91 16.28
C TYR A 259 -20.48 -26.46 17.68
N PRO A 260 -20.32 -27.77 17.91
CA PRO A 260 -20.30 -28.32 19.27
C PRO A 260 -19.08 -27.82 20.06
N ASN A 261 -19.17 -27.87 21.39
CA ASN A 261 -18.21 -27.32 22.35
C ASN A 261 -16.79 -27.91 22.28
N ILE A 262 -16.59 -28.99 21.54
CA ILE A 262 -15.26 -29.53 21.24
C ILE A 262 -14.45 -28.61 20.30
N VAL A 263 -15.12 -27.74 19.53
CA VAL A 263 -14.50 -26.87 18.53
C VAL A 263 -14.07 -25.53 19.13
N ARG A 264 -12.86 -25.08 18.78
CA ARG A 264 -12.36 -23.75 19.17
C ARG A 264 -12.80 -22.69 18.16
N PHE A 265 -13.82 -21.91 18.49
CA PHE A 265 -14.41 -20.90 17.62
C PHE A 265 -13.44 -19.79 17.21
N SER A 266 -12.41 -19.51 18.01
CA SER A 266 -11.41 -18.48 17.72
C SER A 266 -10.43 -18.84 16.59
N TRP A 267 -10.45 -20.07 16.08
CA TRP A 267 -9.58 -20.49 14.98
C TRP A 267 -10.09 -19.98 13.63
N ALA A 268 -9.17 -19.52 12.78
CA ALA A 268 -9.49 -18.92 11.47
C ALA A 268 -10.29 -19.86 10.55
N THR A 269 -10.02 -21.17 10.61
CA THR A 269 -10.74 -22.19 9.83
C THR A 269 -12.23 -22.23 10.18
N CYS A 270 -12.57 -22.17 11.47
CA CYS A 270 -13.96 -22.15 11.93
C CYS A 270 -14.65 -20.85 11.56
N LYS A 271 -13.96 -19.71 11.74
CA LYS A 271 -14.49 -18.40 11.34
C LYS A 271 -14.85 -18.35 9.86
N THR A 272 -13.95 -18.82 9.00
CA THR A 272 -14.17 -18.86 7.53
C THR A 272 -15.35 -19.75 7.15
N LEU A 273 -15.50 -20.91 7.81
CA LEU A 273 -16.61 -21.83 7.54
C LEU A 273 -17.96 -21.27 8.03
N LEU A 274 -18.00 -20.63 9.20
CA LEU A 274 -19.20 -19.97 9.73
C LEU A 274 -19.63 -18.79 8.83
N GLU A 275 -18.68 -18.00 8.33
CA GLU A 275 -18.97 -16.89 7.39
C GLU A 275 -19.50 -17.39 6.04
N THR A 276 -19.02 -18.55 5.57
CA THR A 276 -19.41 -19.09 4.25
C THR A 276 -20.74 -19.86 4.30
N SER A 277 -20.99 -20.60 5.38
CA SER A 277 -22.05 -21.61 5.45
C SER A 277 -23.08 -21.37 6.57
N GLY A 278 -22.82 -20.44 7.50
CA GLY A 278 -23.74 -20.08 8.57
C GLY A 278 -24.83 -19.09 8.14
N LYS A 279 -25.99 -19.12 8.80
CA LYS A 279 -27.05 -18.12 8.59
C LYS A 279 -26.73 -16.83 9.33
N THR A 280 -27.01 -15.70 8.69
CA THR A 280 -26.83 -14.37 9.30
C THR A 280 -27.86 -14.13 10.40
N VAL A 281 -27.41 -13.86 11.62
CA VAL A 281 -28.24 -13.47 12.76
C VAL A 281 -28.08 -11.97 13.00
N ARG A 282 -29.18 -11.24 13.21
CA ARG A 282 -29.19 -9.78 13.47
C ARG A 282 -29.65 -9.56 14.92
N TRP A 283 -28.83 -8.90 15.73
CA TRP A 283 -29.16 -8.63 17.14
C TRP A 283 -29.87 -7.27 17.29
N PRO A 284 -30.81 -7.12 18.25
CA PRO A 284 -31.57 -5.88 18.42
C PRO A 284 -30.74 -4.66 18.82
N ASP A 285 -29.55 -4.86 19.42
CA ASP A 285 -28.71 -3.78 19.97
C ASP A 285 -27.67 -3.23 18.98
N ASP A 286 -27.69 -3.66 17.71
CA ASP A 286 -26.75 -3.19 16.67
C ASP A 286 -27.13 -1.81 16.06
N ASP A 287 -28.20 -1.18 16.53
CA ASP A 287 -28.65 0.15 16.09
C ASP A 287 -28.17 1.26 17.05
N GLU A 288 -26.84 1.46 17.20
CA GLU A 288 -26.26 2.78 17.52
C GLU A 288 -24.72 2.81 17.35
N SER A 289 -24.26 3.54 16.32
CA SER A 289 -22.91 4.13 16.20
C SER A 289 -21.67 3.27 15.85
N ASN A 290 -21.76 2.20 15.04
CA ASN A 290 -20.59 1.76 14.26
C ASN A 290 -20.96 0.99 12.98
N SER A 291 -20.34 1.35 11.86
CA SER A 291 -20.67 0.86 10.52
C SER A 291 -19.97 -0.45 10.17
N GLN A 292 -20.70 -1.57 10.23
CA GLN A 292 -20.59 -2.78 9.38
C GLN A 292 -21.73 -3.74 9.79
N PRO A 293 -22.39 -4.48 8.88
CA PRO A 293 -23.24 -5.60 9.29
C PRO A 293 -22.35 -6.63 9.99
N ARG A 294 -22.49 -6.74 11.31
CA ARG A 294 -21.80 -7.77 12.08
C ARG A 294 -22.51 -9.10 11.84
N ILE A 295 -21.80 -10.04 11.22
CA ILE A 295 -22.09 -11.45 11.40
C ILE A 295 -21.67 -11.76 12.84
N THR A 296 -22.60 -12.08 13.72
CA THR A 296 -22.23 -12.79 14.95
C THR A 296 -21.96 -14.25 14.60
N ALA A 297 -20.69 -14.57 14.38
CA ALA A 297 -20.13 -15.73 15.05
C ALA A 297 -19.86 -15.29 16.49
N LEU A 298 -20.17 -16.15 17.47
CA LEU A 298 -19.86 -15.90 18.88
C LEU A 298 -18.40 -15.42 19.02
N GLY A 299 -18.22 -14.20 19.54
CA GLY A 299 -16.97 -13.72 20.10
C GLY A 299 -16.08 -12.81 19.22
N ALA A 300 -15.56 -11.75 19.87
CA ALA A 300 -14.58 -10.72 19.50
C ALA A 300 -14.68 -9.95 18.18
N ASN A 301 -14.57 -8.63 18.35
CA ASN A 301 -13.40 -7.92 17.83
C ASN A 301 -13.13 -6.63 18.65
N GLY A 302 -12.02 -6.64 19.40
CA GLY A 302 -11.32 -5.45 19.87
C GLY A 302 -10.10 -5.18 19.00
N ASN A 303 -10.08 -4.02 18.35
CA ASN A 303 -9.04 -3.56 17.42
C ASN A 303 -7.61 -3.64 17.97
N TYR A 304 -6.81 -4.60 17.48
CA TYR A 304 -5.35 -4.68 17.61
C TYR A 304 -4.61 -3.52 16.91
N THR A 305 -4.63 -2.32 17.48
CA THR A 305 -3.48 -1.41 17.42
C THR A 305 -2.34 -1.97 18.29
N ARG A 306 -1.28 -2.49 17.66
CA ARG A 306 0.03 -2.70 18.30
C ARG A 306 0.95 -1.59 17.81
N GLY A 307 1.16 -0.60 18.66
CA GLY A 307 2.39 0.18 18.66
C GLY A 307 3.50 -0.67 19.29
N SER A 308 4.58 -0.85 18.56
CA SER A 308 5.92 -1.10 19.10
C SER A 308 6.58 0.29 19.19
N GLY A 309 7.15 0.81 20.27
CA GLY A 309 7.64 0.19 21.49
C GLY A 309 9.17 0.27 21.55
N ARG A 310 9.69 1.30 22.26
CA ARG A 310 11.04 1.41 22.86
C ARG A 310 12.19 1.65 21.88
N GLY A 311 13.27 2.36 22.22
CA GLY A 311 13.72 2.92 23.49
C GLY A 311 15.19 3.28 23.34
N ARG A 312 15.60 4.33 24.06
CA ARG A 312 16.99 4.74 24.26
C ARG A 312 17.85 3.57 24.75
N GLY A 313 19.10 3.53 24.30
CA GLY A 313 20.20 2.85 24.95
C GLY A 313 21.24 3.88 25.41
N ASN A 314 21.57 3.85 26.68
CA ASN A 314 22.56 4.66 27.39
C ASN A 314 24.00 4.48 26.85
N GLY A 315 24.79 5.54 26.95
CA GLY A 315 26.24 5.49 27.15
C GLY A 315 26.62 6.56 28.18
N GLY A 316 27.10 6.14 29.35
CA GLY A 316 27.46 7.02 30.47
C GLY A 316 28.82 7.68 30.34
N GLY A 317 29.11 8.64 31.22
CA GLY A 317 30.43 9.23 31.41
C GLY A 317 30.38 10.42 32.35
N GLY A 318 31.13 10.38 33.46
CA GLY A 318 31.02 11.32 34.58
C GLY A 318 31.53 12.74 34.36
N GLY A 319 31.39 13.58 35.39
CA GLY A 319 32.28 14.74 35.61
C GLY A 319 31.63 16.08 35.95
N ASN A 320 31.54 16.37 37.25
CA ASN A 320 31.75 17.65 37.97
C ASN A 320 31.37 19.04 37.40
N ASN A 321 30.94 19.87 38.38
CA ASN A 321 30.96 21.34 38.46
C ASN A 321 29.93 22.10 37.60
N SER A 322 29.30 23.19 38.03
CA SER A 322 29.17 23.93 39.30
C SER A 322 28.15 25.05 39.04
N HIS A 323 27.73 25.75 40.10
CA HIS A 323 27.02 27.05 40.13
C HIS A 323 25.48 27.08 40.02
N TYR A 324 24.87 27.06 41.23
CA TYR A 324 23.82 27.99 41.71
C TYR A 324 24.09 29.48 41.34
N PRO A 325 23.21 30.47 41.64
CA PRO A 325 21.94 30.46 42.38
C PRO A 325 20.79 31.20 41.63
N GLY A 326 19.54 31.36 42.10
CA GLY A 326 19.06 31.30 43.46
C GLY A 326 17.53 31.38 43.58
N ARG A 327 17.11 30.65 44.59
CA ARG A 327 15.88 30.68 45.40
C ARG A 327 15.43 32.08 45.84
N SER A 328 14.12 32.28 45.93
CA SER A 328 13.49 32.79 47.17
C SER A 328 12.04 32.28 47.28
N GLN A 329 11.58 32.15 48.51
CA GLN A 329 10.58 31.22 49.00
C GLN A 329 9.73 31.98 50.04
N ILE A 330 8.44 31.64 50.14
CA ILE A 330 7.55 31.73 51.35
C ILE A 330 6.85 33.10 51.59
N PRO A 331 5.66 33.22 52.27
CA PRO A 331 4.61 32.25 52.68
C PRO A 331 3.15 32.60 52.29
N ALA A 332 2.30 31.62 52.61
CA ALA A 332 0.83 31.52 52.77
C ALA A 332 0.00 32.71 53.32
N GLU A 333 -1.29 32.66 52.94
CA GLU A 333 -2.57 32.95 53.66
C GLU A 333 -3.59 33.38 52.58
N GLY A 334 -4.86 33.02 52.49
CA GLY A 334 -5.87 32.44 53.38
C GLY A 334 -7.22 33.08 52.99
N GLY A 335 -8.24 32.29 52.65
CA GLY A 335 -9.65 32.68 52.80
C GLY A 335 -10.41 33.37 51.65
N ASN A 336 -11.36 32.62 51.09
CA ASN A 336 -12.76 32.97 50.72
C ASN A 336 -13.13 34.30 50.02
N GLY A 337 -13.91 34.18 48.94
CA GLY A 337 -15.05 35.07 48.71
C GLY A 337 -15.26 35.60 47.28
N SER A 338 -16.06 34.89 46.51
CA SER A 338 -16.97 35.35 45.44
C SER A 338 -17.12 36.87 45.18
N ARG A 339 -16.83 37.33 43.95
CA ARG A 339 -17.79 38.05 43.06
C ARG A 339 -17.15 38.50 41.75
N ALA A 340 -17.95 38.41 40.67
CA ALA A 340 -17.68 38.94 39.35
C ALA A 340 -17.55 40.48 39.33
N LYS A 341 -16.62 41.01 38.52
CA LYS A 341 -16.83 42.04 37.47
C LYS A 341 -15.49 42.55 36.90
N ARG A 342 -15.41 42.51 35.56
CA ARG A 342 -15.01 43.57 34.61
C ARG A 342 -13.90 44.55 35.07
N TRP A 343 -12.78 44.58 34.34
CA TRP A 343 -11.79 45.67 34.39
C TRP A 343 -11.31 46.08 32.99
N GLU A 344 -11.27 47.40 32.81
CA GLU A 344 -10.85 48.19 31.65
C GLU A 344 -9.33 48.40 31.61
N ARG A 345 -8.81 48.77 30.42
CA ARG A 345 -7.40 49.14 30.15
C ARG A 345 -7.13 50.62 30.47
N PRO A 346 -5.90 50.99 30.87
CA PRO A 346 -5.40 52.36 30.75
C PRO A 346 -4.43 52.56 29.56
N MET A 347 -4.46 53.80 29.03
CA MET A 347 -3.65 54.37 27.94
C MET A 347 -2.32 55.00 28.42
N ASN A 348 -1.40 55.27 27.49
CA ASN A 348 -0.46 56.42 27.43
C ASN A 348 0.15 56.52 26.00
N SER A 349 -0.05 57.57 25.19
CA SER A 349 0.46 58.99 25.18
C SER A 349 1.87 59.13 24.54
N THR A 350 1.95 59.46 23.23
CA THR A 350 2.23 60.77 22.54
C THR A 350 3.68 61.30 22.64
N VAL A 351 4.51 61.23 21.57
CA VAL A 351 4.79 62.17 20.42
C VAL A 351 5.80 63.31 20.71
N ARG A 352 6.93 63.40 19.95
CA ARG A 352 7.29 64.51 19.00
C ARG A 352 8.73 64.50 18.42
N ASN A 353 8.79 64.61 17.08
CA ASN A 353 9.63 65.40 16.13
C ASN A 353 11.19 65.32 16.15
N GLN A 354 11.98 65.45 15.07
CA GLN A 354 11.81 65.94 13.67
C GLN A 354 13.04 65.61 12.77
N GLU A 355 12.81 65.49 11.44
CA GLU A 355 13.71 65.70 10.25
C GLU A 355 14.94 64.77 10.04
N SER A 356 15.17 64.09 8.90
CA SER A 356 15.13 64.52 7.49
C SER A 356 15.22 63.31 6.52
N LEU A 357 14.92 63.56 5.24
CA LEU A 357 14.55 62.67 4.11
C LEU A 357 15.58 61.61 3.68
N GLU A 358 15.14 60.37 3.40
CA GLU A 358 15.20 59.69 2.08
C GLU A 358 14.85 58.17 2.15
N PHE A 359 13.91 57.76 1.27
CA PHE A 359 13.54 56.40 0.80
C PHE A 359 13.16 55.31 1.84
N GLU A 360 11.86 55.17 2.11
CA GLU A 360 11.26 54.06 2.88
C GLU A 360 11.08 52.78 2.04
N GLU A 361 11.92 51.79 2.31
CA GLU A 361 11.40 50.46 2.66
C GLU A 361 10.62 50.60 3.97
N ASP A 362 9.41 50.03 4.10
CA ASP A 362 9.19 49.18 5.27
C ASP A 362 7.89 48.36 5.30
N ASN A 363 8.10 47.17 5.85
CA ASN A 363 7.24 46.43 6.76
C ASN A 363 5.96 47.15 7.23
N VAL A 364 4.81 46.59 6.88
CA VAL A 364 3.62 46.70 7.74
C VAL A 364 3.43 45.36 8.44
N ASN A 365 3.94 45.34 9.67
CA ASN A 365 3.56 44.44 10.74
C ASN A 365 2.06 44.63 10.99
N MET A 366 1.22 43.79 10.39
CA MET A 366 -0.23 43.84 10.57
C MET A 366 -0.57 43.35 11.98
N PRO A 367 -1.30 44.13 12.81
CA PRO A 367 -1.65 43.70 14.16
C PRO A 367 -2.58 42.50 14.08
N MET A 368 -2.39 41.53 14.98
CA MET A 368 -3.34 40.44 15.16
C MET A 368 -4.69 41.01 15.60
N VAL A 369 -5.64 41.08 14.67
CA VAL A 369 -7.03 41.41 14.97
C VAL A 369 -7.59 40.29 15.85
N GLN A 370 -7.93 40.63 17.09
CA GLN A 370 -8.66 39.73 17.98
C GLN A 370 -10.04 39.43 17.36
N ALA A 371 -10.47 38.17 17.44
CA ALA A 371 -11.66 37.65 16.75
C ALA A 371 -13.01 38.33 17.12
N ASP A 372 -13.00 39.30 18.04
CA ASP A 372 -14.18 40.00 18.54
C ASP A 372 -14.45 41.35 17.85
N GLU A 373 -13.58 41.79 16.92
CA GLU A 373 -13.71 43.07 16.19
C GLU A 373 -14.01 42.91 14.69
N VAL A 374 -14.55 41.76 14.25
CA VAL A 374 -15.25 41.72 12.96
C VAL A 374 -16.70 42.10 13.23
N PRO A 375 -17.19 43.26 12.75
CA PRO A 375 -18.59 43.63 12.93
C PRO A 375 -19.46 42.49 12.40
N ALA A 376 -20.41 42.02 13.20
CA ALA A 376 -21.38 41.01 12.75
C ALA A 376 -22.09 41.44 11.45
N GLU A 377 -22.12 42.75 11.18
CA GLU A 377 -22.61 43.38 9.95
C GLU A 377 -21.74 43.07 8.71
N ALA A 378 -20.41 42.99 8.85
CA ALA A 378 -19.50 42.64 7.75
C ALA A 378 -19.54 41.15 7.39
N LEU A 379 -19.86 40.28 8.36
CA LEU A 379 -20.15 38.86 8.14
C LEU A 379 -21.61 38.59 7.70
N GLN A 380 -22.51 39.56 7.90
CA GLN A 380 -23.90 39.50 7.45
C GLN A 380 -24.09 39.93 6.00
N GLN A 381 -23.25 40.81 5.45
CA GLN A 381 -23.35 41.23 4.03
C GLN A 381 -23.16 40.06 3.04
N HIS A 382 -22.44 39.00 3.42
CA HIS A 382 -22.28 37.79 2.60
C HIS A 382 -23.24 36.64 2.97
N ARG A 383 -24.14 36.84 3.94
CA ARG A 383 -25.29 35.96 4.14
C ARG A 383 -26.45 36.50 3.31
N THR A 384 -26.60 35.94 2.12
CA THR A 384 -27.86 35.79 1.35
C THR A 384 -29.06 36.48 2.00
N ALA A 385 -29.26 37.75 1.66
CA ALA A 385 -30.57 38.36 1.80
C ALA A 385 -31.56 37.49 1.00
N PRO A 386 -32.77 37.21 1.51
CA PRO A 386 -33.78 36.50 0.73
C PRO A 386 -34.01 37.27 -0.58
N PRO A 387 -34.23 36.58 -1.72
CA PRO A 387 -34.51 37.24 -2.98
C PRO A 387 -35.67 38.22 -2.76
N ARG A 388 -35.43 39.50 -3.06
CA ARG A 388 -36.49 40.52 -3.04
C ARG A 388 -37.50 40.11 -4.11
N THR A 389 -38.69 39.70 -3.71
CA THR A 389 -39.81 39.37 -4.61
C THR A 389 -40.52 40.61 -5.16
N GLN A 390 -39.81 41.73 -5.28
CA GLN A 390 -40.32 42.93 -5.93
C GLN A 390 -39.74 42.99 -7.33
N GLN A 391 -40.58 42.68 -8.33
CA GLN A 391 -40.26 42.96 -9.73
C GLN A 391 -39.82 44.42 -9.85
N VAL A 392 -38.60 44.63 -10.33
CA VAL A 392 -38.12 45.99 -10.60
C VAL A 392 -38.95 46.58 -11.75
N LYS A 393 -39.68 47.65 -11.46
CA LYS A 393 -40.43 48.40 -12.48
C LYS A 393 -39.42 49.08 -13.42
N ASP A 394 -39.73 49.08 -14.72
CA ASP A 394 -38.94 49.71 -15.80
C ASP A 394 -37.60 49.03 -16.17
N CYS A 395 -37.40 47.74 -15.82
CA CYS A 395 -36.24 46.96 -16.26
C CYS A 395 -36.42 46.36 -17.68
N PRO A 396 -35.45 46.48 -18.61
CA PRO A 396 -35.48 45.85 -19.93
C PRO A 396 -35.45 44.32 -19.92
N TRP A 397 -35.01 43.70 -18.83
CA TRP A 397 -34.86 42.25 -18.67
C TRP A 397 -35.84 41.71 -17.63
N LEU A 398 -36.75 40.82 -18.06
CA LEU A 398 -37.72 40.18 -17.15
C LEU A 398 -37.06 39.27 -16.10
N ASP A 399 -35.92 38.68 -16.45
CA ASP A 399 -35.17 37.73 -15.62
C ASP A 399 -34.03 38.39 -14.80
N TRP A 400 -33.99 39.73 -14.72
CA TRP A 400 -32.95 40.45 -13.96
C TRP A 400 -32.81 39.91 -12.53
N ASP A 401 -33.92 39.82 -11.81
CA ASP A 401 -33.96 39.36 -10.41
C ASP A 401 -33.52 37.88 -10.26
N MET A 402 -33.58 37.09 -11.34
CA MET A 402 -33.18 35.67 -11.32
C MET A 402 -31.65 35.48 -11.45
N TYR A 403 -30.99 36.34 -12.23
CA TYR A 403 -29.55 36.27 -12.48
C TYR A 403 -28.74 37.25 -11.61
N LEU A 404 -29.33 38.37 -11.23
CA LEU A 404 -28.72 39.46 -10.46
C LEU A 404 -29.58 39.80 -9.22
N PRO A 405 -29.81 38.85 -8.29
CA PRO A 405 -30.74 39.04 -7.16
C PRO A 405 -30.28 40.06 -6.11
N LEU A 406 -29.02 40.50 -6.17
CA LEU A 406 -28.42 41.44 -5.23
C LEU A 406 -28.23 42.85 -5.81
N GLU A 407 -28.45 43.05 -7.11
CA GLU A 407 -28.22 44.33 -7.80
C GLU A 407 -29.56 45.02 -8.08
N ASP A 408 -29.77 46.21 -7.53
CA ASP A 408 -30.95 47.02 -7.81
C ASP A 408 -30.78 47.67 -9.22
N TYR A 409 -31.70 47.42 -10.14
CA TYR A 409 -31.60 47.90 -11.52
C TYR A 409 -31.73 49.44 -11.60
N HIS A 410 -30.80 50.08 -12.31
CA HIS A 410 -30.89 51.46 -12.79
C HIS A 410 -30.26 51.60 -14.19
N ALA A 411 -30.70 52.58 -14.97
CA ALA A 411 -30.31 52.71 -16.39
C ALA A 411 -28.79 52.95 -16.62
N GLU A 412 -28.10 53.54 -15.65
CA GLU A 412 -26.66 53.84 -15.69
C GLU A 412 -25.79 52.75 -15.01
N HIS A 413 -26.35 51.57 -14.73
CA HIS A 413 -25.64 50.52 -14.00
C HIS A 413 -24.52 49.89 -14.86
N GLU A 414 -23.36 49.62 -14.27
CA GLU A 414 -22.19 49.02 -14.95
C GLU A 414 -22.53 47.74 -15.73
N CYS A 415 -23.37 46.88 -15.14
CA CYS A 415 -23.90 45.66 -15.75
C CYS A 415 -24.62 45.89 -17.09
N VAL A 416 -25.28 47.04 -17.31
CA VAL A 416 -25.97 47.34 -18.59
C VAL A 416 -24.94 47.45 -19.73
N GLN A 417 -23.82 48.10 -19.47
CA GLN A 417 -22.70 48.19 -20.41
C GLN A 417 -22.02 46.83 -20.62
N TRP A 418 -21.89 46.03 -19.57
CA TRP A 418 -21.32 44.69 -19.71
C TRP A 418 -22.21 43.77 -20.53
N ILE A 419 -23.52 43.79 -20.32
CA ILE A 419 -24.50 42.98 -21.08
C ILE A 419 -24.44 43.32 -22.57
N SER A 420 -24.33 44.60 -22.94
CA SER A 420 -24.25 45.01 -24.35
C SER A 420 -22.96 44.54 -25.03
N GLU A 421 -21.81 44.66 -24.36
CA GLU A 421 -20.53 44.17 -24.85
C GLU A 421 -20.49 42.63 -24.95
N PHE A 422 -21.00 41.92 -23.94
CA PHE A 422 -21.11 40.46 -23.99
C PHE A 422 -22.07 40.00 -25.09
N ARG A 423 -23.18 40.70 -25.31
CA ARG A 423 -24.10 40.40 -26.43
C ARG A 423 -23.39 40.54 -27.77
N ARG A 424 -22.62 41.62 -27.96
CA ARG A 424 -21.83 41.83 -29.18
C ARG A 424 -20.84 40.69 -29.39
N TYR A 425 -20.13 40.27 -28.34
CA TYR A 425 -19.21 39.14 -28.39
C TYR A 425 -19.92 37.83 -28.75
N ILE A 426 -21.02 37.49 -28.08
CA ILE A 426 -21.78 36.26 -28.32
C ILE A 426 -22.33 36.24 -29.76
N MET A 427 -22.85 37.36 -30.26
CA MET A 427 -23.32 37.44 -31.64
C MET A 427 -22.19 37.29 -32.67
N ALA A 428 -21.02 37.85 -32.41
CA ALA A 428 -19.89 37.86 -33.34
C ALA A 428 -19.09 36.54 -33.33
N TYR A 429 -18.95 35.88 -32.19
CA TYR A 429 -18.09 34.70 -32.02
C TYR A 429 -18.86 33.40 -31.80
N HIS A 430 -19.96 33.44 -31.04
CA HIS A 430 -20.71 32.23 -30.68
C HIS A 430 -21.90 31.97 -31.58
N LEU A 431 -22.55 32.98 -32.16
CA LEU A 431 -23.73 32.81 -33.02
C LEU A 431 -23.46 33.10 -34.50
N HIS A 432 -22.23 33.48 -34.85
CA HIS A 432 -21.85 33.80 -36.22
C HIS A 432 -21.64 32.52 -37.03
N GLY A 433 -22.53 32.26 -38.00
CA GLY A 433 -22.40 31.12 -38.92
C GLY A 433 -22.92 29.78 -38.40
N ILE A 434 -23.60 29.77 -37.24
CA ILE A 434 -24.22 28.57 -36.66
C ILE A 434 -25.40 28.07 -37.51
N SER A 435 -25.51 26.76 -37.70
CA SER A 435 -26.65 26.13 -38.37
C SER A 435 -27.92 26.18 -37.52
N LYS A 436 -29.10 26.16 -38.16
CA LYS A 436 -30.40 26.14 -37.43
C LYS A 436 -30.52 24.97 -36.44
N GLU A 437 -29.87 23.84 -36.74
CA GLU A 437 -29.87 22.65 -35.87
C GLU A 437 -29.03 22.85 -34.60
N GLN A 438 -27.87 23.51 -34.73
CA GLN A 438 -27.00 23.84 -33.61
C GLN A 438 -27.60 24.92 -32.71
N GLN A 439 -28.28 25.91 -33.28
CA GLN A 439 -29.05 26.89 -32.52
C GLN A 439 -30.18 26.19 -31.72
N ALA A 440 -30.91 25.27 -32.35
CA ALA A 440 -31.92 24.46 -31.68
C ALA A 440 -31.33 23.48 -30.63
N SER A 441 -30.07 23.08 -30.76
CA SER A 441 -29.34 22.27 -29.78
C SER A 441 -28.95 23.11 -28.55
N LEU A 442 -28.47 24.33 -28.76
CA LEU A 442 -28.16 25.28 -27.68
C LEU A 442 -29.42 25.68 -26.90
N GLU A 443 -30.53 25.92 -27.60
CA GLU A 443 -31.85 26.19 -26.99
C GLU A 443 -32.37 25.01 -26.15
N ARG A 444 -32.05 23.78 -26.56
CA ARG A 444 -32.39 22.55 -25.81
C ARG A 444 -31.48 22.34 -24.60
N ARG A 445 -30.16 22.47 -24.76
CA ARG A 445 -29.17 22.21 -23.71
C ARG A 445 -29.11 23.33 -22.67
N ARG A 446 -29.39 24.58 -23.06
CA ARG A 446 -29.34 25.79 -22.20
C ARG A 446 -28.03 25.96 -21.43
N VAL A 447 -26.93 25.50 -22.01
CA VAL A 447 -25.56 25.63 -21.46
C VAL A 447 -24.71 26.34 -22.51
N LEU A 448 -24.06 27.42 -22.11
CA LEU A 448 -23.13 28.18 -22.95
C LEU A 448 -21.73 28.13 -22.34
N VAL A 449 -20.77 27.59 -23.09
CA VAL A 449 -19.36 27.55 -22.71
C VAL A 449 -18.65 28.75 -23.33
N VAL A 450 -18.01 29.57 -22.51
CA VAL A 450 -17.32 30.79 -22.93
C VAL A 450 -15.86 30.73 -22.51
N ASN A 451 -14.94 30.90 -23.46
CA ASN A 451 -13.52 31.07 -23.17
C ASN A 451 -13.28 32.51 -22.68
N ILE A 452 -12.90 32.65 -21.40
CA ILE A 452 -12.76 33.96 -20.76
C ILE A 452 -11.64 34.79 -21.38
N LYS A 453 -10.57 34.17 -21.90
CA LYS A 453 -9.44 34.87 -22.52
C LYS A 453 -9.84 35.53 -23.83
N THR A 454 -10.51 34.77 -24.69
CA THR A 454 -11.02 35.27 -25.97
C THR A 454 -12.02 36.39 -25.75
N MET A 455 -12.89 36.23 -24.74
CA MET A 455 -13.85 37.27 -24.36
C MET A 455 -13.15 38.53 -23.81
N ALA A 456 -12.11 38.39 -22.98
CA ALA A 456 -11.35 39.53 -22.46
C ALA A 456 -10.58 40.28 -23.55
N GLN A 457 -10.13 39.59 -24.60
CA GLN A 457 -9.49 40.23 -25.77
C GLN A 457 -10.51 40.93 -26.69
N ALA A 458 -11.72 40.39 -26.79
CA ALA A 458 -12.74 40.88 -27.71
C ALA A 458 -13.66 41.96 -27.11
N CYS A 459 -13.87 41.97 -25.79
CA CYS A 459 -14.69 42.95 -25.09
C CYS A 459 -13.85 44.16 -24.66
N SER A 460 -14.41 45.37 -24.77
CA SER A 460 -13.71 46.61 -24.36
C SER A 460 -13.81 46.88 -22.84
N ILE A 461 -13.78 45.83 -22.02
CA ILE A 461 -13.90 45.92 -20.55
C ILE A 461 -12.50 45.74 -19.95
N GLN A 462 -12.00 46.76 -19.27
CA GLN A 462 -10.70 46.71 -18.58
C GLN A 462 -10.75 45.68 -17.43
N ASP A 463 -9.66 44.93 -17.26
CA ASP A 463 -9.47 43.96 -16.16
C ASP A 463 -10.60 42.94 -15.96
N LEU A 464 -11.28 42.54 -17.05
CA LEU A 464 -12.42 41.61 -17.03
C LEU A 464 -12.12 40.30 -16.27
N ILE A 465 -10.88 39.79 -16.37
CA ILE A 465 -10.46 38.56 -15.68
C ILE A 465 -10.45 38.77 -14.16
N GLU A 466 -9.98 39.92 -13.69
CA GLU A 466 -9.95 40.26 -12.27
C GLU A 466 -11.36 40.53 -11.74
N ILE A 467 -12.18 41.27 -12.50
CA ILE A 467 -13.61 41.49 -12.18
C ILE A 467 -14.33 40.14 -12.04
N THR A 468 -14.08 39.20 -12.97
CA THR A 468 -14.66 37.85 -12.91
C THR A 468 -14.17 37.05 -11.71
N ALA A 469 -12.92 37.23 -11.30
CA ALA A 469 -12.38 36.59 -10.10
C ALA A 469 -13.10 37.07 -8.82
N HIS A 470 -13.39 38.39 -8.74
CA HIS A 470 -13.97 39.03 -7.56
C HIS A 470 -15.51 38.99 -7.50
N ARG A 471 -16.19 39.14 -8.65
CA ARG A 471 -17.67 39.15 -8.76
C ARG A 471 -18.18 38.14 -9.81
N PRO A 472 -17.90 36.84 -9.64
CA PRO A 472 -18.24 35.84 -10.67
C PRO A 472 -19.73 35.65 -10.91
N THR A 473 -20.55 35.75 -9.86
CA THR A 473 -22.01 35.59 -9.97
C THR A 473 -22.65 36.70 -10.81
N VAL A 474 -22.18 37.94 -10.65
CA VAL A 474 -22.64 39.10 -11.42
C VAL A 474 -22.24 38.97 -12.89
N VAL A 475 -20.97 38.64 -13.17
CA VAL A 475 -20.46 38.49 -14.54
C VAL A 475 -21.17 37.34 -15.26
N THR A 476 -21.28 36.17 -14.64
CA THR A 476 -22.00 35.03 -15.24
C THR A 476 -23.48 35.32 -15.45
N GLY A 477 -24.12 36.07 -14.54
CA GLY A 477 -25.48 36.56 -14.70
C GLY A 477 -25.64 37.52 -15.89
N CYS A 478 -24.72 38.47 -16.05
CA CYS A 478 -24.71 39.38 -17.20
C CYS A 478 -24.53 38.65 -18.52
N ILE A 479 -23.63 37.66 -18.57
CA ILE A 479 -23.43 36.82 -19.77
C ILE A 479 -24.68 36.00 -20.07
N ALA A 480 -25.36 35.46 -19.04
CA ALA A 480 -26.60 34.71 -19.23
C ALA A 480 -27.72 35.58 -19.80
N LEU A 481 -27.90 36.80 -19.27
CA LEU A 481 -28.85 37.78 -19.79
C LEU A 481 -28.52 38.19 -21.24
N ALA A 482 -27.24 38.43 -21.53
CA ALA A 482 -26.77 38.74 -22.88
C ALA A 482 -27.03 37.59 -23.86
N ALA A 483 -26.82 36.34 -23.43
CA ALA A 483 -27.10 35.15 -24.23
C ALA A 483 -28.59 34.97 -24.53
N LEU A 484 -29.46 35.17 -23.53
CA LEU A 484 -30.91 35.13 -23.72
C LEU A 484 -31.38 36.20 -24.72
N GLN A 485 -30.87 37.43 -24.58
CA GLN A 485 -31.17 38.52 -25.50
C GLN A 485 -30.64 38.26 -26.92
N ALA A 486 -29.48 37.61 -27.05
CA ALA A 486 -28.91 37.25 -28.34
C ALA A 486 -29.69 36.13 -29.05
N LEU A 487 -30.22 35.16 -28.30
CA LEU A 487 -30.95 34.01 -28.85
C LEU A 487 -32.39 34.33 -29.23
N TYR A 488 -33.12 35.02 -28.35
CA TYR A 488 -34.58 35.23 -28.51
C TYR A 488 -34.94 36.66 -28.98
N GLY A 489 -33.96 37.57 -29.03
CA GLY A 489 -34.18 38.96 -29.40
C GLY A 489 -34.81 39.82 -28.30
N ASP A 490 -34.84 41.13 -28.54
CA ASP A 490 -35.21 42.15 -27.54
C ASP A 490 -36.69 42.13 -27.09
N VAL A 491 -37.56 41.43 -27.84
CA VAL A 491 -39.01 41.36 -27.59
C VAL A 491 -39.39 40.10 -26.80
N ALA A 492 -38.85 38.92 -27.14
CA ALA A 492 -39.17 37.68 -26.45
C ALA A 492 -38.55 37.59 -25.04
N ALA A 493 -37.44 38.29 -24.79
CA ALA A 493 -36.84 38.44 -23.46
C ALA A 493 -37.72 39.25 -22.47
N LYS A 494 -38.75 39.96 -22.96
CA LYS A 494 -39.67 40.75 -22.14
C LYS A 494 -40.97 40.04 -21.79
N GLU A 495 -41.36 39.01 -22.54
CA GLU A 495 -42.73 38.44 -22.47
C GLU A 495 -42.80 37.03 -21.85
N ILE A 496 -41.70 36.24 -21.84
CA ILE A 496 -41.72 34.85 -21.38
C ILE A 496 -40.62 34.61 -20.35
N ARG A 497 -41.00 34.23 -19.12
CA ARG A 497 -40.06 33.80 -18.07
C ARG A 497 -39.43 32.47 -18.47
N GLN A 498 -38.13 32.47 -18.79
CA GLN A 498 -37.44 31.30 -19.33
C GLN A 498 -36.83 30.43 -18.23
N LYS A 499 -36.72 29.12 -18.47
CA LYS A 499 -35.90 28.23 -17.60
C LYS A 499 -34.44 28.72 -17.58
N ARG A 500 -33.79 28.60 -16.43
CA ARG A 500 -32.41 29.07 -16.18
C ARG A 500 -31.42 28.61 -17.25
N PHE A 501 -30.66 29.56 -17.78
CA PHE A 501 -29.60 29.39 -18.76
C PHE A 501 -28.25 29.39 -18.02
N THR A 502 -27.44 28.36 -18.23
CA THR A 502 -26.21 28.16 -17.46
C THR A 502 -24.99 28.58 -18.28
N VAL A 503 -24.15 29.46 -17.70
CA VAL A 503 -22.90 29.90 -18.31
C VAL A 503 -21.73 29.19 -17.66
N ARG A 504 -20.85 28.62 -18.48
CA ARG A 504 -19.65 27.87 -18.11
C ARG A 504 -18.43 28.66 -18.58
N LEU A 505 -17.57 29.09 -17.67
CA LEU A 505 -16.38 29.89 -17.96
C LEU A 505 -15.16 28.97 -18.06
N ALA A 506 -14.63 28.82 -19.27
CA ALA A 506 -13.44 28.03 -19.56
C ALA A 506 -12.16 28.88 -19.52
N CYS A 507 -11.02 28.22 -19.31
CA CYS A 507 -9.66 28.78 -19.42
C CYS A 507 -9.31 29.87 -18.39
N PHE A 508 -9.75 29.71 -17.14
CA PHE A 508 -9.33 30.55 -16.02
C PHE A 508 -7.95 30.09 -15.50
N GLU A 509 -6.87 30.58 -16.09
CA GLU A 509 -5.50 30.06 -15.85
C GLU A 509 -4.88 30.38 -14.48
N ARG A 510 -5.56 31.14 -13.62
CA ARG A 510 -5.02 31.47 -12.30
C ARG A 510 -5.16 30.28 -11.35
N ILE A 511 -4.23 29.33 -11.45
CA ILE A 511 -4.18 28.13 -10.60
C ILE A 511 -3.90 28.57 -9.15
N THR A 512 -4.84 28.24 -8.27
CA THR A 512 -4.77 28.47 -6.83
C THR A 512 -4.34 27.17 -6.16
N HIS A 513 -3.30 27.25 -5.34
CA HIS A 513 -2.86 26.12 -4.54
C HIS A 513 -3.78 25.91 -3.34
N GLY A 514 -3.97 24.67 -2.90
CA GLY A 514 -4.81 24.32 -1.76
C GLY A 514 -4.32 24.89 -0.44
N LYS A 515 -3.04 25.32 -0.37
CA LYS A 515 -2.50 26.11 0.75
C LYS A 515 -3.04 27.53 0.83
N ASP A 516 -3.36 28.10 -0.32
CA ASP A 516 -3.84 29.47 -0.47
C ASP A 516 -5.37 29.54 -0.39
N LEU A 517 -6.05 28.39 -0.42
CA LEU A 517 -7.48 28.25 -0.13
C LEU A 517 -7.78 28.59 1.33
N LYS A 518 -8.07 29.88 1.57
CA LYS A 518 -8.37 30.49 2.87
C LYS A 518 -9.64 31.33 2.78
N ALA A 519 -10.08 31.88 3.92
CA ALA A 519 -11.33 32.64 4.04
C ALA A 519 -11.43 33.87 3.10
N ASN A 520 -10.30 34.47 2.72
CA ASN A 520 -10.24 35.62 1.79
C ASN A 520 -10.69 35.30 0.35
N LEU A 521 -10.84 34.02 0.01
CA LEU A 521 -11.28 33.54 -1.29
C LEU A 521 -12.77 33.15 -1.33
N ILE A 522 -13.49 33.25 -0.21
CA ILE A 522 -14.93 32.97 -0.17
C ILE A 522 -15.67 33.91 -1.14
N GLY A 523 -16.54 33.35 -1.98
CA GLY A 523 -17.30 34.07 -3.00
C GLY A 523 -16.51 34.42 -4.27
N LYS A 524 -15.21 34.13 -4.32
CA LYS A 524 -14.36 34.40 -5.50
C LYS A 524 -14.24 33.17 -6.40
N MET A 525 -14.02 33.42 -7.69
CA MET A 525 -13.71 32.37 -8.67
C MET A 525 -12.25 31.98 -8.56
N ILE A 526 -11.99 30.68 -8.48
CA ILE A 526 -10.65 30.12 -8.48
C ILE A 526 -10.56 28.95 -9.47
N CYS A 527 -9.35 28.65 -9.91
CA CYS A 527 -9.05 27.44 -10.63
C CYS A 527 -8.13 26.57 -9.78
N VAL A 528 -8.46 25.30 -9.60
CA VAL A 528 -7.64 24.32 -8.88
C VAL A 528 -7.33 23.14 -9.78
N ARG A 529 -6.12 22.61 -9.68
CA ARG A 529 -5.69 21.42 -10.42
C ARG A 529 -5.36 20.29 -9.45
N GLY A 530 -5.84 19.09 -9.73
CA GLY A 530 -5.60 17.95 -8.88
C GLY A 530 -6.07 16.63 -9.47
N THR A 531 -5.85 15.57 -8.71
CA THR A 531 -6.33 14.22 -9.05
C THR A 531 -7.61 13.93 -8.30
N VAL A 532 -8.62 13.40 -8.99
CA VAL A 532 -9.87 12.98 -8.37
C VAL A 532 -9.60 11.74 -7.52
N VAL A 533 -9.81 11.84 -6.20
CA VAL A 533 -9.61 10.73 -5.27
C VAL A 533 -10.90 9.95 -5.06
N ARG A 534 -12.02 10.66 -4.99
CA ARG A 534 -13.33 10.06 -4.68
C ARG A 534 -14.46 10.77 -5.41
N THR A 535 -15.41 9.98 -5.91
CA THR A 535 -16.66 10.45 -6.49
C THR A 535 -17.84 9.83 -5.75
N SER A 536 -18.86 10.62 -5.43
CA SER A 536 -20.12 10.11 -4.88
C SER A 536 -21.02 9.56 -5.99
N GLY A 537 -22.04 8.78 -5.61
CA GLY A 537 -23.17 8.53 -6.49
C GLY A 537 -23.92 9.84 -6.81
N VAL A 538 -24.61 9.85 -7.95
CA VAL A 538 -25.45 10.95 -8.40
C VAL A 538 -26.73 11.02 -7.55
N LYS A 539 -27.11 12.22 -7.11
CA LYS A 539 -28.31 12.46 -6.31
C LYS A 539 -29.14 13.59 -6.91
N PRO A 540 -30.48 13.50 -6.85
CA PRO A 540 -31.33 14.62 -7.21
C PRO A 540 -31.33 15.68 -6.10
N LEU A 541 -30.95 16.91 -6.45
CA LEU A 541 -31.02 18.08 -5.59
C LEU A 541 -32.24 18.93 -5.98
N ALA A 542 -33.15 19.19 -5.04
CA ALA A 542 -34.31 20.05 -5.29
C ALA A 542 -33.89 21.54 -5.30
N THR A 543 -34.03 22.21 -6.45
CA THR A 543 -33.84 23.67 -6.59
C THR A 543 -35.14 24.43 -6.33
N LYS A 544 -36.27 23.80 -6.59
CA LYS A 544 -37.62 24.34 -6.38
C LYS A 544 -38.50 23.24 -5.83
N MET A 545 -39.33 23.53 -4.84
CA MET A 545 -40.20 22.51 -4.26
C MET A 545 -41.57 23.05 -3.89
N ALA A 546 -42.59 22.30 -4.29
CA ALA A 546 -43.97 22.56 -3.92
C ALA A 546 -44.27 22.06 -2.50
N PHE A 547 -45.09 22.82 -1.79
CA PHE A 547 -45.56 22.55 -0.45
C PHE A 547 -47.08 22.63 -0.41
N THR A 548 -47.74 21.64 0.16
CA THR A 548 -49.19 21.68 0.39
C THR A 548 -49.50 22.08 1.82
N CYS A 549 -50.37 23.06 2.00
CA CYS A 549 -50.84 23.46 3.33
C CYS A 549 -51.71 22.35 3.94
N ASN A 550 -51.40 21.90 5.15
CA ASN A 550 -52.16 20.84 5.80
C ASN A 550 -53.59 21.28 6.19
N THR A 551 -53.87 22.59 6.25
CA THR A 551 -55.17 23.14 6.65
C THR A 551 -56.10 23.40 5.46
N CYS A 552 -55.63 24.05 4.41
CA CYS A 552 -56.46 24.43 3.25
C CYS A 552 -56.12 23.67 1.96
N GLN A 553 -55.14 22.77 2.00
CA GLN A 553 -54.67 21.99 0.84
C GLN A 553 -54.16 22.81 -0.35
N SER A 554 -54.02 24.14 -0.22
CA SER A 554 -53.40 24.97 -1.25
C SER A 554 -51.93 24.61 -1.44
N ALA A 555 -51.50 24.46 -2.69
CA ALA A 555 -50.10 24.29 -3.04
C ALA A 555 -49.42 25.67 -3.13
N GLN A 556 -48.22 25.78 -2.60
CA GLN A 556 -47.34 26.93 -2.79
C GLN A 556 -45.92 26.44 -3.04
N THR A 557 -45.19 27.13 -3.90
CA THR A 557 -43.84 26.72 -4.29
C THR A 557 -42.80 27.66 -3.68
N LEU A 558 -41.70 27.08 -3.21
CA LEU A 558 -40.51 27.84 -2.79
C LEU A 558 -39.30 27.41 -3.60
N GLU A 559 -38.48 28.39 -3.98
CA GLU A 559 -37.17 28.17 -4.60
C GLU A 559 -36.07 28.16 -3.53
N PHE A 560 -35.03 27.36 -3.75
CA PHE A 560 -33.89 27.19 -2.86
C PHE A 560 -32.58 27.62 -3.55
N PRO A 561 -32.26 28.94 -3.57
CA PRO A 561 -31.07 29.44 -4.24
C PRO A 561 -29.75 28.85 -3.70
N ASP A 562 -29.70 28.60 -2.39
CA ASP A 562 -28.52 28.05 -1.70
C ASP A 562 -28.61 26.52 -1.49
N ALA A 563 -29.51 25.84 -2.21
CA ALA A 563 -29.76 24.40 -2.04
C ALA A 563 -30.16 24.01 -0.60
N ARG A 564 -30.59 24.99 0.21
CA ARG A 564 -30.90 24.81 1.63
C ARG A 564 -32.40 24.64 1.82
N PHE A 565 -32.80 23.54 2.44
CA PHE A 565 -34.20 23.25 2.69
C PHE A 565 -34.80 24.27 3.66
N ILE A 566 -35.81 25.01 3.20
CA ILE A 566 -36.59 25.95 4.00
C ILE A 566 -38.07 25.61 3.82
N SER A 567 -38.80 25.43 4.92
CA SER A 567 -40.26 25.24 4.86
C SER A 567 -40.98 26.59 4.94
N PRO A 568 -42.13 26.77 4.25
CA PRO A 568 -42.93 27.97 4.39
C PRO A 568 -43.37 28.19 5.85
N THR A 569 -43.42 29.44 6.29
CA THR A 569 -43.84 29.81 7.67
C THR A 569 -45.33 30.16 7.75
N ARG A 570 -45.96 30.52 6.63
CA ARG A 570 -47.38 30.89 6.52
C ARG A 570 -47.96 30.48 5.17
N CYS A 571 -49.28 30.31 5.12
CA CYS A 571 -50.00 30.04 3.88
C CYS A 571 -50.26 31.35 3.13
N HIS A 572 -50.12 31.35 1.81
CA HIS A 572 -50.46 32.50 0.96
C HIS A 572 -51.96 32.63 0.66
N GLU A 573 -52.75 31.57 0.90
CA GLU A 573 -54.18 31.57 0.61
C GLU A 573 -54.94 32.53 1.52
N LYS A 574 -55.76 33.41 0.91
CA LYS A 574 -56.49 34.45 1.65
C LYS A 574 -57.49 33.80 2.61
N GLY A 575 -57.29 34.03 3.91
CA GLY A 575 -58.14 33.49 4.98
C GLY A 575 -57.61 32.22 5.66
N CYS A 576 -56.53 31.61 5.16
CA CYS A 576 -55.91 30.45 5.81
C CYS A 576 -54.82 30.87 6.81
N ARG A 577 -54.87 30.34 8.05
CA ARG A 577 -53.84 30.53 9.09
C ARG A 577 -52.93 29.31 9.29
N GLY A 578 -52.88 28.41 8.30
CA GLY A 578 -52.07 27.20 8.34
C GLY A 578 -50.56 27.52 8.43
N ARG A 579 -49.87 26.83 9.33
CA ARG A 579 -48.41 26.95 9.58
C ARG A 579 -47.64 25.66 9.32
N GLN A 580 -48.33 24.59 9.00
CA GLN A 580 -47.75 23.28 8.72
C GLN A 580 -47.92 22.97 7.24
N PHE A 581 -46.82 22.52 6.63
CA PHE A 581 -46.73 22.29 5.20
C PHE A 581 -46.08 20.94 4.95
N THR A 582 -46.65 20.19 4.02
CA THR A 582 -46.10 18.91 3.59
C THR A 582 -45.33 19.12 2.28
N PRO A 583 -44.03 18.79 2.22
CA PRO A 583 -43.24 18.92 1.01
C PRO A 583 -43.66 17.85 0.00
N GLN A 584 -43.94 18.28 -1.23
CA GLN A 584 -44.37 17.40 -2.31
C GLN A 584 -43.18 17.00 -3.18
N ARG A 585 -42.81 15.72 -3.11
CA ARG A 585 -41.66 15.13 -3.82
C ARG A 585 -42.04 14.29 -5.05
N GLY A 586 -43.34 14.10 -5.28
CA GLY A 586 -43.87 13.26 -6.36
C GLY A 586 -43.90 13.96 -7.72
N VAL A 587 -44.01 13.16 -8.79
CA VAL A 587 -44.21 13.65 -10.17
C VAL A 587 -45.61 14.25 -10.29
N GLY A 588 -45.72 15.48 -10.80
CA GLY A 588 -47.01 16.18 -10.97
C GLY A 588 -47.17 17.46 -10.13
N TYR A 589 -46.19 17.79 -9.28
CA TYR A 589 -46.10 19.07 -8.57
C TYR A 589 -45.03 19.97 -9.21
N ASP A 590 -45.09 21.27 -8.93
CA ASP A 590 -44.10 22.28 -9.34
C ASP A 590 -42.80 22.17 -8.51
N THR A 591 -42.21 20.97 -8.51
CA THR A 591 -40.94 20.65 -7.85
C THR A 591 -39.90 20.39 -8.94
N GLU A 592 -38.82 21.16 -8.96
CA GLU A 592 -37.71 21.01 -9.89
C GLU A 592 -36.49 20.45 -9.17
N THR A 593 -35.87 19.44 -9.77
CA THR A 593 -34.67 18.78 -9.27
C THR A 593 -33.57 18.82 -10.33
N VAL A 594 -32.33 18.96 -9.88
CA VAL A 594 -31.13 18.90 -10.71
C VAL A 594 -30.22 17.77 -10.23
N ASP A 595 -29.50 17.13 -11.14
CA ASP A 595 -28.50 16.14 -10.76
C ASP A 595 -27.33 16.82 -10.04
N TRP A 596 -26.92 16.24 -8.92
CA TRP A 596 -25.86 16.72 -8.03
C TRP A 596 -24.93 15.58 -7.65
N GLN A 597 -23.63 15.88 -7.62
CA GLN A 597 -22.60 14.92 -7.23
C GLN A 597 -21.45 15.64 -6.51
N THR A 598 -20.84 14.96 -5.55
CA THR A 598 -19.65 15.44 -4.85
C THR A 598 -18.41 14.73 -5.40
N VAL A 599 -17.39 15.52 -5.71
CA VAL A 599 -16.08 15.07 -6.17
C VAL A 599 -15.03 15.57 -5.19
N ARG A 600 -14.17 14.68 -4.67
CA ARG A 600 -13.03 15.07 -3.84
C ARG A 600 -11.76 15.08 -4.69
N LEU A 601 -11.16 16.26 -4.75
CA LEU A 601 -9.92 16.53 -5.47
C LEU A 601 -8.75 16.54 -4.49
N GLN A 602 -7.66 15.86 -4.81
CA GLN A 602 -6.38 16.02 -4.11
C GLN A 602 -5.47 16.92 -4.93
N GLU A 603 -4.97 17.99 -4.31
CA GLU A 603 -4.07 18.95 -4.96
C GLU A 603 -2.82 18.26 -5.51
N LYS A 604 -2.43 18.62 -6.74
CA LYS A 604 -1.12 18.27 -7.30
C LYS A 604 -0.12 19.37 -6.92
N LEU A 605 0.86 19.04 -6.08
CA LEU A 605 1.92 19.99 -5.70
C LEU A 605 2.82 20.28 -6.92
N PRO A 606 3.22 21.54 -7.18
CA PRO A 606 4.19 21.87 -8.22
C PRO A 606 5.57 21.27 -7.90
N ASP A 607 6.26 20.83 -8.94
CA ASP A 607 7.32 19.81 -8.91
C ASP A 607 8.66 20.18 -8.24
N ASP A 608 8.84 21.37 -7.67
CA ASP A 608 10.17 21.79 -7.16
C ASP A 608 10.32 21.78 -5.65
N ARG A 609 9.23 21.61 -4.90
CA ARG A 609 9.28 21.51 -3.43
C ARG A 609 8.21 20.55 -2.97
N MET A 610 8.57 19.28 -2.82
CA MET A 610 7.97 18.48 -1.75
C MET A 610 8.29 19.23 -0.45
N ASP A 611 7.45 20.20 -0.07
CA ASP A 611 7.50 20.85 1.23
C ASP A 611 7.54 19.73 2.26
N SER A 612 8.71 19.55 2.86
CA SER A 612 9.09 18.41 3.69
C SER A 612 8.02 18.16 4.76
N GLY A 613 7.23 17.10 4.58
CA GLY A 613 6.26 16.62 5.57
C GLY A 613 4.82 17.17 5.47
N ARG A 614 4.48 17.97 4.45
CA ARG A 614 3.09 18.44 4.28
C ARG A 614 2.22 17.44 3.53
N VAL A 615 1.12 17.01 4.16
CA VAL A 615 0.10 16.18 3.50
C VAL A 615 -0.64 17.00 2.44
N PRO A 616 -0.77 16.54 1.18
CA PRO A 616 -1.56 17.21 0.15
C PRO A 616 -3.00 17.42 0.63
N ARG A 617 -3.54 18.62 0.42
CA ARG A 617 -4.90 18.93 0.87
C ARG A 617 -5.94 18.33 -0.08
N THR A 618 -7.02 17.85 0.50
CA THR A 618 -8.22 17.42 -0.23
C THR A 618 -9.23 18.55 -0.24
N ILE A 619 -9.83 18.79 -1.40
CA ILE A 619 -10.81 19.85 -1.64
C ILE A 619 -12.10 19.17 -2.10
N GLU A 620 -13.20 19.49 -1.43
CA GLU A 620 -14.53 19.00 -1.81
C GLU A 620 -15.11 19.93 -2.88
N CYS A 621 -15.52 19.34 -4.00
CA CYS A 621 -16.07 20.04 -5.15
C CYS A 621 -17.47 19.51 -5.42
N GLU A 622 -18.44 20.39 -5.61
CA GLU A 622 -19.81 20.04 -5.96
C GLU A 622 -20.03 20.30 -7.45
N VAL A 623 -20.50 19.29 -8.18
CA VAL A 623 -20.82 19.38 -9.60
C VAL A 623 -22.32 19.20 -9.80
N VAL A 624 -22.90 19.98 -10.72
CA VAL A 624 -24.33 20.01 -11.02
C VAL A 624 -24.62 19.97 -12.51
N ASN A 625 -25.80 19.47 -12.88
CA ASN A 625 -26.30 19.38 -14.25
C ASN A 625 -25.35 18.58 -15.17
N ASP A 626 -24.90 19.21 -16.24
CA ASP A 626 -24.12 18.59 -17.32
C ASP A 626 -22.70 18.14 -16.91
N LEU A 627 -22.21 18.59 -15.75
CA LEU A 627 -20.87 18.23 -15.24
C LEU A 627 -20.86 16.94 -14.39
N VAL A 628 -22.05 16.44 -14.04
CA VAL A 628 -22.20 15.19 -13.28
C VAL A 628 -21.72 13.99 -14.11
N ASP A 629 -21.08 13.04 -13.45
CA ASP A 629 -20.57 11.79 -14.04
C ASP A 629 -19.54 11.96 -15.18
N ARG A 630 -18.92 13.14 -15.32
CA ARG A 630 -17.84 13.38 -16.29
C ARG A 630 -16.46 12.88 -15.87
N VAL A 631 -16.28 12.62 -14.58
CA VAL A 631 -14.96 12.30 -13.99
C VAL A 631 -15.02 11.03 -13.20
N ILE A 632 -13.95 10.24 -13.29
CA ILE A 632 -13.75 9.04 -12.50
C ILE A 632 -12.58 9.21 -11.52
N PRO A 633 -12.56 8.49 -10.39
CA PRO A 633 -11.40 8.45 -9.52
C PRO A 633 -10.13 8.06 -10.28
N GLY A 634 -9.04 8.81 -10.09
CA GLY A 634 -7.77 8.68 -10.82
C GLY A 634 -7.56 9.73 -11.92
N ASP A 635 -8.63 10.38 -12.40
CA ASP A 635 -8.54 11.43 -13.40
C ASP A 635 -7.81 12.66 -12.85
N VAL A 636 -6.95 13.27 -13.68
CA VAL A 636 -6.38 14.59 -13.38
C VAL A 636 -7.23 15.64 -14.06
N VAL A 637 -7.76 16.53 -13.24
CA VAL A 637 -8.75 17.53 -13.67
C VAL A 637 -8.34 18.92 -13.25
N GLU A 638 -8.75 19.89 -14.06
CA GLU A 638 -8.70 21.30 -13.75
C GLU A 638 -10.13 21.78 -13.53
N ILE A 639 -10.39 22.28 -12.32
CA ILE A 639 -11.71 22.68 -11.85
C ILE A 639 -11.70 24.19 -11.64
N THR A 640 -12.55 24.89 -12.39
CA THR A 640 -12.84 26.30 -12.17
C THR A 640 -14.17 26.42 -11.44
N GLY A 641 -14.19 27.15 -10.32
CA GLY A 641 -15.39 27.27 -9.51
C GLY A 641 -15.33 28.34 -8.45
N ILE A 642 -16.46 28.57 -7.79
CA ILE A 642 -16.63 29.59 -6.75
C ILE A 642 -16.45 28.93 -5.39
N VAL A 643 -15.63 29.52 -4.54
CA VAL A 643 -15.44 29.02 -3.17
C VAL A 643 -16.68 29.35 -2.33
N LYS A 644 -17.35 28.32 -1.82
CA LYS A 644 -18.51 28.42 -0.93
C LYS A 644 -18.21 27.81 0.44
N VAL A 645 -19.08 28.09 1.39
CA VAL A 645 -18.98 27.61 2.77
C VAL A 645 -20.16 26.72 3.12
N SER A 646 -19.89 25.59 3.75
CA SER A 646 -20.90 24.67 4.27
C SER A 646 -20.81 24.61 5.81
N GLN A 647 -21.95 24.46 6.47
CA GLN A 647 -21.98 24.28 7.92
C GLN A 647 -21.77 22.82 8.27
N SER A 648 -20.85 22.54 9.20
CA SER A 648 -20.74 21.19 9.75
C SER A 648 -21.89 20.93 10.74
N GLU A 649 -22.90 20.18 10.31
CA GLU A 649 -23.95 19.70 11.20
C GLU A 649 -23.40 18.56 12.06
N LYS A 650 -23.09 18.85 13.34
CA LYS A 650 -22.89 17.78 14.32
C LYS A 650 -24.25 17.38 14.88
N SER A 651 -24.73 16.19 14.53
CA SER A 651 -26.02 15.63 14.94
C SER A 651 -26.16 15.28 16.44
N TYR A 652 -25.22 15.70 17.30
CA TYR A 652 -25.18 15.28 18.71
C TYR A 652 -26.06 16.10 19.67
N SER A 653 -26.70 17.19 19.23
CA SER A 653 -27.54 18.02 20.11
C SER A 653 -28.90 18.31 19.48
N ARG A 654 -29.98 18.06 20.24
CA ARG A 654 -31.36 18.49 19.92
C ARG A 654 -31.53 20.02 19.92
N VAL A 655 -30.53 20.76 20.40
CA VAL A 655 -30.51 22.23 20.36
C VAL A 655 -29.74 22.66 19.11
N LYS A 656 -30.38 23.47 18.25
CA LYS A 656 -29.75 24.16 17.11
C LYS A 656 -28.77 25.23 17.61
N THR A 657 -27.74 24.85 18.34
CA THR A 657 -26.62 25.73 18.64
C THR A 657 -25.80 25.82 17.36
N GLY A 658 -25.93 26.91 16.62
CA GLY A 658 -25.25 27.09 15.35
C GLY A 658 -23.74 26.95 15.53
N ASN A 659 -23.13 26.02 14.80
CA ASN A 659 -21.67 25.91 14.77
C ASN A 659 -21.08 27.12 14.04
N THR A 660 -20.10 27.78 14.62
CA THR A 660 -19.39 28.92 14.01
C THR A 660 -18.29 28.49 13.04
N MET A 661 -17.94 27.19 13.04
CA MET A 661 -16.95 26.61 12.13
C MET A 661 -17.58 26.14 10.82
N TYR A 662 -17.10 26.71 9.71
CA TYR A 662 -17.52 26.37 8.35
C TYR A 662 -16.45 25.53 7.64
N LEU A 663 -16.90 24.66 6.73
CA LEU A 663 -16.05 23.93 5.81
C LEU A 663 -16.09 24.61 4.43
N LEU A 664 -14.93 24.80 3.81
CA LEU A 664 -14.84 25.33 2.45
C LEU A 664 -15.08 24.21 1.43
N TYR A 665 -15.88 24.48 0.41
CA TYR A 665 -16.04 23.63 -0.76
C TYR A 665 -16.07 24.50 -2.03
N ILE A 666 -15.84 23.90 -3.19
CA ILE A 666 -15.87 24.59 -4.48
C ILE A 666 -17.16 24.21 -5.21
N ASP A 667 -17.99 25.20 -5.53
CA ASP A 667 -19.10 25.03 -6.45
C ASP A 667 -18.57 25.15 -7.88
N VAL A 668 -18.59 24.03 -8.61
CA VAL A 668 -17.88 23.90 -9.88
C VAL A 668 -18.66 24.60 -10.99
N ASN A 669 -18.04 25.64 -11.55
CA ASN A 669 -18.56 26.29 -12.74
C ASN A 669 -18.13 25.53 -13.99
N TYR A 670 -16.87 25.12 -14.11
CA TYR A 670 -16.37 24.41 -15.30
C TYR A 670 -15.31 23.38 -14.91
N LEU A 671 -15.28 22.26 -15.63
CA LEU A 671 -14.37 21.15 -15.38
C LEU A 671 -13.74 20.71 -16.71
N ILE A 672 -12.42 20.57 -16.71
CA ILE A 672 -11.64 20.02 -17.82
C ILE A 672 -10.92 18.76 -17.36
N LYS A 673 -11.07 17.68 -18.11
CA LYS A 673 -10.30 16.45 -17.94
C LYS A 673 -9.07 16.49 -18.84
N SER A 674 -7.90 16.19 -18.27
CA SER A 674 -6.61 16.31 -18.98
C SER A 674 -6.43 15.28 -20.10
N THR A 675 -7.18 14.18 -20.05
CA THR A 675 -7.12 13.05 -20.99
C THR A 675 -8.11 13.13 -22.16
N MET A 676 -8.95 14.17 -22.26
CA MET A 676 -9.87 14.29 -23.39
C MET A 676 -9.07 14.51 -24.67
N THR A 677 -8.90 13.43 -25.44
CA THR A 677 -8.69 13.51 -26.87
C THR A 677 -9.93 14.16 -27.49
N LEU A 678 -9.71 14.95 -28.55
CA LEU A 678 -10.69 15.73 -29.31
C LEU A 678 -11.89 14.92 -29.88
N GLU A 679 -12.01 13.63 -29.57
CA GLU A 679 -13.01 12.71 -30.12
C GLU A 679 -14.24 12.53 -29.20
N ASP A 680 -14.13 12.79 -27.89
CA ASP A 680 -15.22 12.51 -26.91
C ASP A 680 -16.07 13.74 -26.52
N ASP A 681 -15.77 14.93 -27.05
CA ASP A 681 -16.55 16.15 -26.79
C ASP A 681 -17.18 16.69 -28.08
N ASP A 682 -18.37 16.19 -28.42
CA ASP A 682 -19.26 16.74 -29.45
C ASP A 682 -19.64 18.23 -29.23
N MET A 683 -19.17 18.87 -28.15
CA MET A 683 -19.46 20.25 -27.78
C MET A 683 -18.40 21.28 -28.19
N LEU A 684 -17.19 20.86 -28.55
CA LEU A 684 -16.09 21.77 -28.96
C LEU A 684 -15.73 21.65 -30.45
N ASN A 685 -16.41 20.79 -31.20
CA ASN A 685 -15.93 20.28 -32.49
C ASN A 685 -15.99 21.21 -33.71
N GLU A 686 -16.32 22.52 -33.61
CA GLU A 686 -16.50 23.31 -34.84
C GLU A 686 -15.90 24.72 -34.92
N PHE A 687 -15.14 25.22 -33.94
CA PHE A 687 -14.67 26.62 -34.00
C PHE A 687 -13.16 26.88 -33.83
N ASP A 688 -12.32 25.85 -33.90
CA ASP A 688 -10.86 26.06 -33.96
C ASP A 688 -10.21 25.31 -35.13
N SER A 689 -10.74 25.55 -36.33
CA SER A 689 -10.06 25.19 -37.57
C SER A 689 -9.10 26.32 -37.96
N LYS A 690 -7.83 26.13 -37.60
CA LYS A 690 -6.59 26.85 -37.98
C LYS A 690 -6.00 27.70 -36.84
N ASP A 691 -4.87 27.20 -36.33
CA ASP A 691 -3.84 27.88 -35.51
C ASP A 691 -3.90 27.82 -33.97
N SER A 692 -4.32 26.69 -33.37
CA SER A 692 -3.96 26.39 -31.98
C SER A 692 -3.43 24.96 -31.82
N ALA A 693 -2.29 24.86 -31.16
CA ALA A 693 -1.44 23.68 -31.09
C ALA A 693 -2.06 22.52 -30.29
N LYS A 694 -1.60 21.30 -30.63
CA LYS A 694 -1.89 20.00 -30.00
C LYS A 694 -1.41 19.91 -28.54
N ASP A 695 -1.83 20.81 -27.66
CA ASP A 695 -1.48 20.75 -26.23
C ASP A 695 -2.51 19.93 -25.47
N SER A 696 -2.31 18.60 -25.42
CA SER A 696 -2.98 17.74 -24.45
C SER A 696 -2.55 18.15 -23.04
N LYS A 697 -3.45 18.81 -22.29
CA LYS A 697 -3.23 19.46 -20.99
C LYS A 697 -2.80 18.56 -19.81
N ASP A 698 -2.49 17.28 -20.05
CA ASP A 698 -1.88 16.39 -19.03
C ASP A 698 -0.35 16.50 -18.99
N SER A 699 0.27 17.09 -20.02
CA SER A 699 1.71 17.22 -20.11
C SER A 699 2.23 18.33 -19.21
N ILE A 700 3.34 18.06 -18.53
CA ILE A 700 4.22 19.09 -17.97
C ILE A 700 4.35 20.18 -19.04
N GLN A 701 4.03 21.44 -18.71
CA GLN A 701 4.10 22.52 -19.69
C GLN A 701 5.54 22.62 -20.20
N ILE A 702 5.76 22.24 -21.45
CA ILE A 702 7.08 22.27 -22.08
C ILE A 702 7.22 23.66 -22.69
N THR A 703 8.04 24.48 -22.05
CA THR A 703 8.32 25.82 -22.57
C THR A 703 9.25 25.74 -23.78
N THR A 704 9.33 26.80 -24.58
CA THR A 704 10.30 26.87 -25.69
C THR A 704 11.74 26.68 -25.23
N LYS A 705 12.08 27.13 -24.00
CA LYS A 705 13.40 26.89 -23.40
C LYS A 705 13.65 25.41 -23.11
N ASP A 706 12.62 24.71 -22.64
CA ASP A 706 12.70 23.26 -22.39
C ASP A 706 12.88 22.50 -23.71
N LEU A 707 12.26 22.94 -24.80
CA LEU A 707 12.45 22.34 -26.13
C LEU A 707 13.89 22.47 -26.62
N TYR A 708 14.52 23.64 -26.50
CA TYR A 708 15.93 23.80 -26.85
C TYR A 708 16.84 22.90 -26.00
N ALA A 709 16.56 22.78 -24.70
CA ALA A 709 17.32 21.89 -23.83
C ALA A 709 17.12 20.39 -24.18
N ILE A 710 15.90 20.00 -24.58
CA ILE A 710 15.61 18.64 -25.07
C ILE A 710 16.35 18.37 -26.38
N GLU A 711 16.40 19.36 -27.28
CA GLU A 711 17.15 19.28 -28.53
C GLU A 711 18.65 19.13 -28.29
N GLU A 712 19.22 19.92 -27.38
CA GLU A 712 20.63 19.81 -26.96
C GLU A 712 20.95 18.41 -26.44
N VAL A 713 20.10 17.87 -25.55
CA VAL A 713 20.23 16.48 -25.07
C VAL A 713 20.14 15.48 -26.22
N HIS A 714 19.24 15.68 -27.18
CA HIS A 714 19.08 14.76 -28.31
C HIS A 714 20.29 14.72 -29.26
N MET A 715 21.03 15.83 -29.36
CA MET A 715 22.23 15.94 -30.22
C MET A 715 23.43 15.16 -29.67
N GLU A 716 23.38 14.70 -28.41
CA GLU A 716 24.46 13.96 -27.79
C GLU A 716 24.70 12.58 -28.46
N PRO A 717 25.92 12.27 -28.91
CA PRO A 717 26.22 11.03 -29.64
C PRO A 717 25.96 9.76 -28.80
N GLN A 718 26.21 9.84 -27.50
CA GLN A 718 26.06 8.76 -26.53
C GLN A 718 24.79 8.94 -25.66
N LEU A 719 23.67 9.35 -26.28
CA LEU A 719 22.42 9.67 -25.59
C LEU A 719 21.94 8.59 -24.60
N PHE A 720 21.98 7.32 -24.99
CA PHE A 720 21.55 6.22 -24.11
C PHE A 720 22.38 6.16 -22.81
N LYS A 721 23.71 6.28 -22.94
CA LYS A 721 24.64 6.29 -21.81
C LYS A 721 24.40 7.51 -20.91
N LEU A 722 24.18 8.68 -21.51
CA LEU A 722 23.91 9.92 -20.79
C LEU A 722 22.63 9.81 -19.95
N ILE A 723 21.52 9.35 -20.53
CA ILE A 723 20.23 9.22 -19.83
C ILE A 723 20.34 8.21 -18.68
N VAL A 724 20.99 7.07 -18.90
CA VAL A 724 21.18 6.02 -17.88
C VAL A 724 21.96 6.53 -16.67
N ASN A 725 23.05 7.27 -16.90
CA ASN A 725 23.87 7.81 -15.83
C ASN A 725 23.22 9.03 -15.14
N SER A 726 22.37 9.78 -15.85
CA SER A 726 21.64 10.94 -15.31
C SER A 726 20.43 10.56 -14.43
N PHE A 727 19.88 9.36 -14.60
CA PHE A 727 18.67 8.91 -13.88
C PHE A 727 18.81 8.88 -12.35
N SER A 728 19.94 8.33 -11.86
CA SER A 728 20.22 8.21 -10.43
C SER A 728 21.72 8.32 -10.17
N PRO A 729 22.29 9.54 -10.21
CA PRO A 729 23.72 9.76 -10.06
C PRO A 729 24.23 9.45 -8.65
N ALA A 730 23.34 9.48 -7.64
CA ALA A 730 23.70 9.14 -6.26
C ALA A 730 24.10 7.67 -6.08
N ILE A 731 23.62 6.78 -6.96
CA ILE A 731 23.89 5.33 -6.88
C ILE A 731 24.95 5.00 -7.90
N PHE A 732 26.09 4.48 -7.44
CA PHE A 732 27.17 4.04 -8.32
C PHE A 732 26.82 2.71 -9.00
N GLY A 733 27.22 2.53 -10.27
CA GLY A 733 27.05 1.28 -11.00
C GLY A 733 25.61 0.94 -11.40
N HIS A 734 25.34 -0.36 -11.53
CA HIS A 734 24.04 -0.96 -11.86
C HIS A 734 23.37 -0.38 -13.12
N GLU A 735 24.17 -0.06 -14.14
CA GLU A 735 23.74 0.61 -15.38
C GLU A 735 22.68 -0.21 -16.12
N MET A 736 22.81 -1.54 -16.14
CA MET A 736 21.84 -2.45 -16.74
C MET A 736 20.47 -2.38 -16.04
N VAL A 737 20.46 -2.26 -14.71
CA VAL A 737 19.22 -2.15 -13.91
C VAL A 737 18.57 -0.78 -14.12
N LYS A 738 19.39 0.29 -14.13
CA LYS A 738 18.93 1.66 -14.42
C LYS A 738 18.31 1.73 -15.83
N ALA A 739 18.93 1.11 -16.83
CA ALA A 739 18.39 1.03 -18.19
C ALA A 739 17.03 0.30 -18.23
N GLY A 740 16.90 -0.83 -17.52
CA GLY A 740 15.62 -1.55 -17.42
C GLY A 740 14.51 -0.72 -16.76
N ILE A 741 14.83 0.00 -15.68
CA ILE A 741 13.89 0.92 -15.01
C ILE A 741 13.48 2.05 -15.97
N LEU A 742 14.43 2.62 -16.72
CA LEU A 742 14.14 3.66 -17.72
C LEU A 742 13.21 3.15 -18.82
N PHE A 743 13.36 1.91 -19.30
CA PHE A 743 12.40 1.34 -20.24
C PHE A 743 10.97 1.28 -19.69
N ALA A 744 10.80 1.02 -18.38
CA ALA A 744 9.50 1.08 -17.72
C ALA A 744 8.93 2.52 -17.62
N LEU A 745 9.80 3.52 -17.47
CA LEU A 745 9.40 4.94 -17.43
C LEU A 745 8.99 5.47 -18.82
N PHE A 746 9.76 5.17 -19.87
CA PHE A 746 9.42 5.58 -21.23
C PHE A 746 8.26 4.78 -21.83
N GLY A 747 8.17 3.47 -21.53
CA GLY A 747 7.11 2.59 -22.01
C GLY A 747 7.12 2.31 -23.52
N GLY A 748 6.41 1.28 -23.96
CA GLY A 748 6.24 0.94 -25.38
C GLY A 748 5.14 1.73 -26.09
N ARG A 749 4.88 1.44 -27.36
CA ARG A 749 3.81 2.08 -28.14
C ARG A 749 2.45 1.49 -27.77
N ARG A 750 1.49 2.37 -27.45
CA ARG A 750 0.08 1.98 -27.28
C ARG A 750 -0.52 1.64 -28.63
N ARG A 751 -1.11 0.44 -28.74
CA ARG A 751 -1.82 -0.01 -29.95
C ARG A 751 -3.30 -0.09 -29.61
N SER A 752 -4.11 0.78 -30.22
CA SER A 752 -5.57 0.62 -30.26
C SER A 752 -5.90 -0.07 -31.58
N ASN A 753 -6.19 -1.36 -31.55
CA ASN A 753 -6.47 -2.14 -32.75
C ASN A 753 -7.99 -2.11 -32.99
N THR A 754 -8.52 -1.00 -33.50
CA THR A 754 -9.96 -0.79 -33.70
C THR A 754 -10.60 -1.75 -34.71
N ALA A 755 -9.80 -2.50 -35.49
CA ALA A 755 -10.27 -3.24 -36.66
C ALA A 755 -10.68 -4.71 -36.41
N ILE A 756 -10.20 -5.39 -35.37
CA ILE A 756 -10.39 -6.87 -35.26
C ILE A 756 -10.82 -7.34 -33.87
N ASP A 757 -10.41 -6.67 -32.79
CA ASP A 757 -10.82 -7.07 -31.44
C ASP A 757 -10.62 -5.91 -30.46
N ARG A 758 -11.55 -5.70 -29.51
CA ARG A 758 -11.47 -4.61 -28.50
C ARG A 758 -10.42 -4.89 -27.40
N THR A 759 -9.51 -5.82 -27.63
CA THR A 759 -8.47 -6.20 -26.67
C THR A 759 -7.29 -5.24 -26.76
N THR A 760 -7.19 -4.35 -25.77
CA THR A 760 -6.04 -3.45 -25.62
C THR A 760 -4.81 -4.25 -25.24
N THR A 761 -3.78 -4.29 -26.09
CA THR A 761 -2.51 -4.94 -25.77
C THR A 761 -1.70 -4.04 -24.83
N ARG A 762 -1.23 -4.59 -23.69
CA ARG A 762 -0.34 -3.89 -22.76
C ARG A 762 0.89 -3.36 -23.48
N SER A 763 1.24 -2.08 -23.28
CA SER A 763 2.43 -1.45 -23.87
C SER A 763 3.55 -1.18 -22.87
N ASP A 764 3.23 -1.08 -21.58
CA ASP A 764 4.17 -0.67 -20.54
C ASP A 764 4.89 -1.90 -19.93
N PRO A 765 6.23 -1.92 -19.88
CA PRO A 765 6.96 -3.01 -19.25
C PRO A 765 6.99 -2.86 -17.72
N HIS A 766 7.08 -3.99 -17.03
CA HIS A 766 7.16 -4.11 -15.58
C HIS A 766 8.51 -4.68 -15.16
N VAL A 767 9.08 -4.13 -14.09
CA VAL A 767 10.44 -4.47 -13.64
C VAL A 767 10.40 -4.86 -12.16
N LEU A 768 11.05 -5.97 -11.84
CA LEU A 768 11.27 -6.42 -10.46
C LEU A 768 12.77 -6.40 -10.17
N VAL A 769 13.16 -5.69 -9.12
CA VAL A 769 14.53 -5.66 -8.60
C VAL A 769 14.59 -6.44 -7.31
N VAL A 770 15.22 -7.62 -7.36
CA VAL A 770 15.47 -8.47 -6.20
C VAL A 770 16.91 -8.26 -5.77
N GLY A 771 17.18 -8.17 -4.48
CA GLY A 771 18.57 -8.23 -4.04
C GLY A 771 18.76 -8.06 -2.56
N ASP A 772 19.99 -8.21 -2.13
CA ASP A 772 20.37 -8.09 -0.72
C ASP A 772 20.10 -6.66 -0.20
N PRO A 773 19.79 -6.48 1.10
CA PRO A 773 19.65 -5.17 1.73
C PRO A 773 20.90 -4.30 1.52
N GLY A 774 20.73 -2.99 1.40
CA GLY A 774 21.86 -2.04 1.28
C GLY A 774 22.28 -1.69 -0.15
N LEU A 775 21.82 -2.42 -1.18
CA LEU A 775 22.18 -2.19 -2.59
C LEU A 775 21.43 -1.03 -3.28
N GLY A 776 20.92 -0.05 -2.52
CA GLY A 776 20.29 1.15 -3.09
C GLY A 776 18.93 0.96 -3.78
N LYS A 777 18.27 -0.20 -3.67
CA LYS A 777 16.99 -0.52 -4.34
C LYS A 777 15.88 0.52 -4.10
N SER A 778 15.60 0.86 -2.84
CA SER A 778 14.57 1.85 -2.47
C SER A 778 14.90 3.26 -2.98
N GLN A 779 16.19 3.60 -3.06
CA GLN A 779 16.65 4.88 -3.61
C GLN A 779 16.45 4.93 -5.13
N MET A 780 16.68 3.83 -5.86
CA MET A 780 16.36 3.74 -7.29
C MET A 780 14.86 3.92 -7.55
N LEU A 781 14.00 3.29 -6.74
CA LEU A 781 12.54 3.47 -6.83
C LEU A 781 12.12 4.92 -6.52
N THR A 782 12.73 5.53 -5.51
CA THR A 782 12.45 6.94 -5.17
C THR A 782 12.89 7.88 -6.30
N ALA A 783 14.02 7.60 -6.95
CA ALA A 783 14.45 8.34 -8.14
C ALA A 783 13.47 8.15 -9.31
N ALA A 784 12.98 6.91 -9.53
CA ALA A 784 11.98 6.61 -10.55
C ALA A 784 10.70 7.45 -10.37
N VAL A 785 10.19 7.54 -9.12
CA VAL A 785 8.99 8.32 -8.81
C VAL A 785 9.19 9.82 -9.04
N LYS A 786 10.37 10.36 -8.73
CA LYS A 786 10.70 11.78 -8.95
C LYS A 786 10.79 12.14 -10.43
N VAL A 787 11.36 11.23 -11.23
CA VAL A 787 11.60 11.41 -12.66
C VAL A 787 10.35 11.10 -13.50
N ALA A 788 9.45 10.25 -13.01
CA ALA A 788 8.21 9.93 -13.70
C ALA A 788 7.25 11.13 -13.75
N PRO A 789 6.52 11.35 -14.85
CA PRO A 789 5.50 12.41 -14.93
C PRO A 789 4.33 12.18 -13.96
N ARG A 790 4.05 10.92 -13.63
CA ARG A 790 3.04 10.48 -12.66
C ARG A 790 3.59 9.29 -11.86
N GLY A 791 4.37 9.57 -10.82
CA GLY A 791 4.93 8.54 -9.94
C GLY A 791 4.14 8.40 -8.64
N VAL A 792 3.78 7.18 -8.26
CA VAL A 792 3.26 6.86 -6.92
C VAL A 792 4.24 5.91 -6.23
N TYR A 793 4.64 6.26 -5.01
CA TYR A 793 5.50 5.41 -4.16
C TYR A 793 4.67 4.72 -3.08
N VAL A 794 4.88 3.42 -2.93
CA VAL A 794 4.15 2.55 -2.00
C VAL A 794 5.17 1.65 -1.31
N CYS A 795 5.01 1.44 0.00
CA CYS A 795 5.82 0.47 0.75
C CYS A 795 4.96 -0.73 1.17
N GLY A 796 5.45 -1.95 0.96
CA GLY A 796 4.76 -3.19 1.28
C GLY A 796 4.62 -3.45 2.78
N SER A 797 5.53 -2.96 3.63
CA SER A 797 5.46 -3.15 5.09
C SER A 797 4.50 -2.22 5.82
N SER A 798 4.12 -1.09 5.23
CA SER A 798 3.35 -0.04 5.91
C SER A 798 1.84 -0.34 6.04
N GLY A 799 1.44 -1.61 6.00
CA GLY A 799 0.06 -2.04 6.22
C GLY A 799 -0.88 -1.77 5.04
N ILE A 800 -0.33 -1.65 3.83
CA ILE A 800 -1.12 -1.43 2.61
C ILE A 800 -1.83 -2.73 2.25
N SER A 801 -3.15 -2.72 2.46
CA SER A 801 -4.05 -3.79 2.01
C SER A 801 -4.27 -3.72 0.50
N THR A 802 -4.77 -4.81 -0.09
CA THR A 802 -5.20 -4.86 -1.50
C THR A 802 -6.15 -3.70 -1.85
N SER A 803 -6.97 -3.25 -0.90
CA SER A 803 -7.88 -2.11 -1.04
C SER A 803 -7.13 -0.77 -1.21
N GLY A 804 -5.96 -0.61 -0.58
CA GLY A 804 -5.10 0.58 -0.73
C GLY A 804 -4.31 0.61 -2.04
N LEU A 805 -4.04 -0.55 -2.65
CA LEU A 805 -3.43 -0.64 -3.98
C LEU A 805 -4.43 -0.41 -5.10
N THR A 806 -5.65 -0.93 -4.94
CA THR A 806 -6.66 -0.98 -5.99
C THR A 806 -7.68 0.13 -5.84
N VAL A 807 -8.87 -0.17 -5.31
CA VAL A 807 -9.93 0.78 -5.01
C VAL A 807 -10.70 0.30 -3.81
N THR A 808 -11.09 1.24 -2.96
CA THR A 808 -11.89 0.98 -1.78
C THR A 808 -13.27 1.59 -1.93
N LEU A 809 -14.31 0.88 -1.49
CA LEU A 809 -15.64 1.46 -1.33
C LEU A 809 -15.75 2.07 0.06
N VAL A 810 -15.97 3.37 0.12
CA VAL A 810 -16.13 4.11 1.37
C VAL A 810 -17.57 4.60 1.48
N ARG A 811 -18.21 4.30 2.62
CA ARG A 811 -19.56 4.79 2.90
C ARG A 811 -19.51 6.32 3.06
N GLY A 812 -20.40 7.03 2.38
CA GLY A 812 -20.55 8.48 2.50
C GLY A 812 -21.33 8.89 3.75
N SER A 813 -21.56 10.20 3.87
CA SER A 813 -22.49 10.80 4.83
C SER A 813 -23.93 10.41 4.47
N GLY A 814 -24.30 9.14 4.71
CA GLY A 814 -25.58 8.55 4.32
C GLY A 814 -25.51 7.04 4.10
N SER A 815 -26.46 6.52 3.32
CA SER A 815 -26.53 5.09 2.93
C SER A 815 -25.58 4.71 1.78
N ASP A 816 -25.06 5.69 1.05
CA ASP A 816 -24.47 5.46 -0.27
C ASP A 816 -22.98 5.15 -0.16
N PHE A 817 -22.51 4.30 -1.07
CA PHE A 817 -21.10 3.99 -1.22
C PHE A 817 -20.47 4.93 -2.26
N ALA A 818 -19.23 5.31 -2.01
CA ALA A 818 -18.41 6.10 -2.92
C ALA A 818 -17.13 5.32 -3.22
N LEU A 819 -16.60 5.49 -4.43
CA LEU A 819 -15.37 4.85 -4.88
C LEU A 819 -14.18 5.72 -4.49
N GLU A 820 -13.17 5.13 -3.86
CA GLU A 820 -11.91 5.79 -3.52
C GLU A 820 -10.74 5.08 -4.22
N ALA A 821 -10.01 5.83 -5.05
CA ALA A 821 -8.89 5.29 -5.82
C ALA A 821 -7.68 4.96 -4.93
N GLY A 822 -7.13 3.76 -5.11
CA GLY A 822 -5.86 3.34 -4.53
C GLY A 822 -4.66 3.65 -5.44
N ALA A 823 -3.48 3.21 -5.01
CA ALA A 823 -2.21 3.62 -5.63
C ALA A 823 -2.09 3.33 -7.13
N LEU A 824 -2.56 2.17 -7.62
CA LEU A 824 -2.43 1.77 -9.02
C LEU A 824 -3.30 2.63 -9.95
N VAL A 825 -4.50 2.99 -9.49
CA VAL A 825 -5.43 3.82 -10.26
C VAL A 825 -4.95 5.28 -10.28
N LEU A 826 -4.39 5.78 -9.18
CA LEU A 826 -3.77 7.11 -9.13
C LEU A 826 -2.55 7.21 -10.05
N ALA A 827 -1.81 6.11 -10.20
CA ALA A 827 -0.62 5.98 -11.05
C ALA A 827 -0.94 5.69 -12.54
N ASP A 828 -2.21 5.78 -12.97
CA ASP A 828 -2.59 5.58 -14.38
C ASP A 828 -1.75 6.46 -15.32
N GLN A 829 -1.30 5.86 -16.42
CA GLN A 829 -0.36 6.41 -17.42
C GLN A 829 1.04 6.79 -16.94
N GLY A 830 1.40 6.46 -15.69
CA GLY A 830 2.72 6.72 -15.11
C GLY A 830 3.40 5.44 -14.60
N CYS A 831 4.01 5.54 -13.41
CA CYS A 831 4.62 4.40 -12.74
C CYS A 831 4.15 4.26 -11.29
N CYS A 832 3.94 3.02 -10.87
CA CYS A 832 3.71 2.66 -9.47
C CYS A 832 4.95 1.92 -8.96
N CYS A 833 5.69 2.58 -8.07
CA CYS A 833 6.86 1.99 -7.43
C CYS A 833 6.46 1.34 -6.10
N ILE A 834 6.76 0.05 -5.95
CA ILE A 834 6.41 -0.73 -4.76
C ILE A 834 7.69 -1.27 -4.12
N ASP A 835 8.03 -0.72 -2.95
CA ASP A 835 9.14 -1.22 -2.13
C ASP A 835 8.68 -2.34 -1.19
N GLU A 836 9.61 -3.18 -0.76
CA GLU A 836 9.35 -4.35 0.10
C GLU A 836 8.19 -5.21 -0.42
N PHE A 837 8.21 -5.49 -1.72
CA PHE A 837 7.20 -6.29 -2.40
C PHE A 837 7.03 -7.68 -1.77
N ASP A 838 8.07 -8.23 -1.12
CA ASP A 838 8.05 -9.48 -0.36
C ASP A 838 7.23 -9.44 0.93
N LYS A 839 6.93 -8.25 1.46
CA LYS A 839 6.17 -8.06 2.70
C LYS A 839 4.67 -7.89 2.47
N MET A 840 4.23 -7.77 1.21
CA MET A 840 2.80 -7.61 0.92
C MET A 840 1.99 -8.86 1.27
N THR A 841 0.74 -8.64 1.69
CA THR A 841 -0.19 -9.73 2.04
C THR A 841 -0.60 -10.54 0.80
N THR A 842 -1.03 -11.77 1.03
CA THR A 842 -1.20 -12.86 0.06
C THR A 842 -2.20 -12.62 -1.09
N ASP A 843 -3.00 -11.55 -1.06
CA ASP A 843 -4.02 -11.25 -2.08
C ASP A 843 -3.42 -10.47 -3.27
N HIS A 844 -2.56 -11.14 -4.04
CA HIS A 844 -1.96 -10.60 -5.27
C HIS A 844 -2.89 -10.61 -6.49
N ASN A 845 -4.12 -11.13 -6.37
CA ASN A 845 -5.05 -11.28 -7.50
C ASN A 845 -5.35 -9.95 -8.20
N ALA A 846 -5.48 -8.88 -7.42
CA ALA A 846 -5.76 -7.56 -7.98
C ALA A 846 -4.56 -6.95 -8.73
N LEU A 847 -3.33 -7.30 -8.32
CA LEU A 847 -2.11 -6.97 -9.07
C LEU A 847 -2.02 -7.77 -10.37
N LEU A 848 -2.44 -9.04 -10.36
CA LEU A 848 -2.48 -9.85 -11.57
C LEU A 848 -3.43 -9.24 -12.61
N GLU A 849 -4.61 -8.78 -12.21
CA GLU A 849 -5.52 -8.11 -13.14
C GLU A 849 -4.91 -6.83 -13.71
N ALA A 850 -4.44 -5.93 -12.83
CA ALA A 850 -3.88 -4.65 -13.22
C ALA A 850 -2.63 -4.77 -14.12
N MET A 851 -1.71 -5.68 -13.82
CA MET A 851 -0.46 -5.85 -14.59
C MET A 851 -0.66 -6.48 -15.97
N GLU A 852 -1.77 -7.20 -16.21
CA GLU A 852 -2.02 -7.83 -17.52
C GLU A 852 -3.00 -7.01 -18.36
N GLN A 853 -4.14 -6.65 -17.76
CA GLN A 853 -5.24 -6.00 -18.47
C GLN A 853 -5.14 -4.47 -18.42
N GLN A 854 -4.27 -3.92 -17.56
CA GLN A 854 -4.17 -2.47 -17.33
C GLN A 854 -5.50 -1.84 -16.88
N SER A 855 -6.35 -2.63 -16.23
CA SER A 855 -7.64 -2.25 -15.68
C SER A 855 -7.92 -3.03 -14.40
N ILE A 856 -8.78 -2.48 -13.54
CA ILE A 856 -9.24 -3.11 -12.30
C ILE A 856 -10.76 -3.12 -12.32
N SER A 857 -11.35 -4.32 -12.33
CA SER A 857 -12.79 -4.54 -12.24
C SER A 857 -13.22 -4.74 -10.79
N ILE A 858 -14.29 -4.07 -10.41
CA ILE A 858 -14.83 -4.08 -9.05
C ILE A 858 -16.31 -4.38 -9.15
N ALA A 859 -16.75 -5.42 -8.43
CA ALA A 859 -18.15 -5.78 -8.26
C ALA A 859 -18.43 -5.93 -6.76
N LYS A 860 -18.76 -4.82 -6.08
CA LYS A 860 -18.99 -4.80 -4.63
C LYS A 860 -20.12 -3.83 -4.27
N ALA A 861 -20.93 -4.19 -3.28
CA ALA A 861 -22.05 -3.38 -2.78
C ALA A 861 -23.00 -2.85 -3.88
N GLY A 862 -23.23 -3.66 -4.93
CA GLY A 862 -24.09 -3.29 -6.06
C GLY A 862 -23.43 -2.37 -7.10
N ILE A 863 -22.19 -1.94 -6.89
CA ILE A 863 -21.41 -1.16 -7.85
C ILE A 863 -20.55 -2.11 -8.67
N ILE A 864 -20.79 -2.13 -9.98
CA ILE A 864 -19.99 -2.84 -10.97
C ILE A 864 -19.30 -1.78 -11.83
N CYS A 865 -17.99 -1.62 -11.69
CA CYS A 865 -17.21 -0.66 -12.47
C CYS A 865 -15.85 -1.22 -12.85
N THR A 866 -15.31 -0.78 -13.98
CA THR A 866 -13.92 -1.06 -14.38
C THR A 866 -13.17 0.24 -14.45
N LEU A 867 -12.08 0.34 -13.70
CA LEU A 867 -11.24 1.54 -13.64
C LEU A 867 -9.91 1.29 -14.36
N PRO A 868 -9.41 2.26 -15.15
CA PRO A 868 -8.14 2.12 -15.83
C PRO A 868 -6.98 2.17 -14.82
N ALA A 869 -5.98 1.32 -15.04
CA ALA A 869 -4.75 1.24 -14.25
C ALA A 869 -3.55 0.97 -15.18
N ARG A 870 -3.40 1.79 -16.24
CA ARG A 870 -2.33 1.69 -17.25
C ARG A 870 -1.02 2.23 -16.71
N THR A 871 -0.49 1.55 -15.71
CA THR A 871 0.71 1.96 -14.99
C THR A 871 1.83 0.94 -15.13
N SER A 872 3.08 1.41 -15.19
CA SER A 872 4.26 0.53 -15.08
C SER A 872 4.49 0.17 -13.61
N VAL A 873 4.45 -1.11 -13.26
CA VAL A 873 4.83 -1.57 -11.92
C VAL A 873 6.35 -1.77 -11.86
N ILE A 874 6.99 -1.02 -10.97
CA ILE A 874 8.42 -1.15 -10.66
C ILE A 874 8.53 -1.58 -9.20
N ALA A 875 8.91 -2.83 -8.96
CA ALA A 875 8.91 -3.41 -7.63
C ALA A 875 10.33 -3.68 -7.14
N ALA A 876 10.58 -3.50 -5.84
CA ALA A 876 11.78 -3.96 -5.17
C ALA A 876 11.40 -5.01 -4.11
N ALA A 877 12.16 -6.10 -4.06
CA ALA A 877 11.94 -7.18 -3.10
C ALA A 877 13.25 -7.60 -2.45
N ASN A 878 13.16 -8.05 -1.19
CA ASN A 878 14.28 -8.66 -0.49
C ASN A 878 14.11 -10.19 -0.44
N PRO A 879 15.18 -10.98 -0.54
CA PRO A 879 15.11 -12.42 -0.34
C PRO A 879 14.78 -12.74 1.12
N VAL A 880 14.07 -13.84 1.35
CA VAL A 880 13.52 -14.22 2.68
C VAL A 880 14.59 -14.36 3.77
N GLY A 881 15.80 -14.77 3.39
CA GLY A 881 16.94 -14.93 4.30
C GLY A 881 17.84 -13.70 4.44
N GLY A 882 17.45 -12.55 3.87
CA GLY A 882 18.31 -11.37 3.77
C GLY A 882 19.36 -11.45 2.66
N HIS A 883 19.81 -12.66 2.31
CA HIS A 883 20.74 -12.89 1.20
C HIS A 883 20.13 -13.79 0.13
N TYR A 884 20.45 -13.49 -1.13
CA TYR A 884 19.99 -14.29 -2.26
C TYR A 884 20.76 -15.63 -2.34
N ASN A 885 20.04 -16.75 -2.25
CA ASN A 885 20.65 -18.07 -2.31
C ASN A 885 20.56 -18.65 -3.72
N MET A 886 21.71 -18.75 -4.39
CA MET A 886 21.84 -19.32 -5.74
C MET A 886 21.46 -20.81 -5.86
N SER A 887 21.37 -21.53 -4.74
CA SER A 887 20.91 -22.94 -4.74
C SER A 887 19.40 -23.10 -4.80
N LYS A 888 18.64 -22.01 -4.57
CA LYS A 888 17.18 -21.98 -4.60
C LYS A 888 16.70 -21.24 -5.83
N THR A 889 15.48 -21.54 -6.27
CA THR A 889 14.85 -20.80 -7.38
C THR A 889 14.50 -19.37 -6.95
N VAL A 890 14.30 -18.45 -7.90
CA VAL A 890 13.82 -17.07 -7.59
C VAL A 890 12.51 -17.11 -6.81
N ALA A 891 11.58 -18.00 -7.20
CA ALA A 891 10.28 -18.15 -6.54
C ALA A 891 10.42 -18.58 -5.07
N GLU A 892 11.33 -19.51 -4.78
CA GLU A 892 11.64 -19.95 -3.42
C GLU A 892 12.37 -18.88 -2.60
N ASN A 893 13.29 -18.14 -3.23
CA ASN A 893 14.01 -17.05 -2.57
C ASN A 893 13.08 -15.91 -2.13
N LEU A 894 11.99 -15.67 -2.87
CA LEU A 894 11.01 -14.61 -2.61
C LEU A 894 9.73 -15.08 -1.88
N LYS A 895 9.46 -16.40 -1.81
CA LYS A 895 8.16 -16.95 -1.32
C LYS A 895 6.93 -16.41 -2.08
N MET A 896 7.04 -16.20 -3.39
CA MET A 896 5.94 -15.68 -4.21
C MET A 896 5.49 -16.67 -5.29
N ASN A 897 4.25 -16.52 -5.76
CA ASN A 897 3.69 -17.34 -6.83
C ASN A 897 4.42 -17.10 -8.17
N THR A 898 4.78 -18.17 -8.87
CA THR A 898 5.40 -18.14 -10.20
C THR A 898 4.53 -17.43 -11.24
N ALA A 899 3.20 -17.45 -11.08
CA ALA A 899 2.28 -16.71 -11.94
C ALA A 899 2.53 -15.19 -11.89
N LEU A 900 2.80 -14.63 -10.70
CA LEU A 900 3.09 -13.21 -10.52
C LEU A 900 4.48 -12.86 -11.08
N LEU A 901 5.49 -13.70 -10.83
CA LEU A 901 6.83 -13.52 -11.38
C LEU A 901 6.83 -13.52 -12.91
N SER A 902 5.97 -14.34 -13.54
CA SER A 902 5.83 -14.38 -15.01
C SER A 902 5.24 -13.11 -15.64
N ARG A 903 4.71 -12.17 -14.83
CA ARG A 903 4.08 -10.92 -15.30
C ARG A 903 5.05 -9.75 -15.37
N PHE A 904 6.19 -9.86 -14.70
CA PHE A 904 7.31 -8.94 -14.86
C PHE A 904 8.05 -9.25 -16.16
N ASP A 905 8.33 -8.20 -16.95
CA ASP A 905 9.10 -8.32 -18.19
C ASP A 905 10.59 -8.50 -17.87
N LEU A 906 11.09 -7.84 -16.82
CA LEU A 906 12.48 -7.94 -16.35
C LEU A 906 12.53 -8.26 -14.85
N ILE A 907 13.40 -9.19 -14.48
CA ILE A 907 13.73 -9.53 -13.08
C ILE A 907 15.24 -9.40 -12.90
N PHE A 908 15.68 -8.37 -12.18
CA PHE A 908 17.10 -8.15 -11.87
C PHE A 908 17.44 -8.74 -10.50
N ILE A 909 18.57 -9.44 -10.40
CA ILE A 909 19.03 -10.08 -9.15
C ILE A 909 20.34 -9.42 -8.72
N LEU A 910 20.23 -8.42 -7.85
CA LEU A 910 21.38 -7.74 -7.27
C LEU A 910 21.96 -8.56 -6.13
N MET A 911 23.14 -9.15 -6.36
CA MET A 911 23.91 -9.84 -5.32
C MET A 911 25.04 -8.94 -4.82
N ASP A 912 25.20 -8.88 -3.50
CA ASP A 912 26.36 -8.24 -2.90
C ASP A 912 27.57 -9.19 -3.02
N LYS A 913 28.57 -8.79 -3.81
CA LYS A 913 29.80 -9.53 -4.00
C LYS A 913 30.96 -8.62 -3.61
N PRO A 914 31.76 -8.98 -2.58
CA PRO A 914 32.90 -8.17 -2.18
C PRO A 914 33.92 -8.15 -3.31
N ASP A 915 34.22 -6.95 -3.82
CA ASP A 915 35.16 -6.71 -4.91
C ASP A 915 35.94 -5.45 -4.58
N GLY A 916 37.24 -5.62 -4.30
CA GLY A 916 38.09 -4.54 -3.82
C GLY A 916 38.21 -3.35 -4.77
N GLU A 917 38.12 -3.56 -6.09
CA GLU A 917 38.16 -2.45 -7.04
C GLU A 917 36.82 -1.70 -7.05
N MET A 918 35.71 -2.43 -7.16
CA MET A 918 34.37 -1.85 -7.17
C MET A 918 34.03 -1.13 -5.85
N ASP A 919 34.45 -1.69 -4.71
CA ASP A 919 34.28 -1.10 -3.39
C ASP A 919 35.11 0.19 -3.24
N GLN A 920 36.29 0.26 -3.87
CA GLN A 920 37.09 1.47 -3.91
C GLN A 920 36.41 2.57 -4.74
N TYR A 921 35.83 2.23 -5.89
CA TYR A 921 35.07 3.19 -6.69
C TYR A 921 33.79 3.66 -5.98
N LEU A 922 33.04 2.72 -5.37
CA LEU A 922 31.83 3.03 -4.61
C LEU A 922 32.14 3.95 -3.41
N SER A 923 33.17 3.63 -2.63
CA SER A 923 33.56 4.43 -1.47
C SER A 923 34.00 5.85 -1.86
N ARG A 924 34.82 5.99 -2.93
CA ARG A 924 35.17 7.31 -3.49
C ARG A 924 33.93 8.10 -3.91
N HIS A 925 32.99 7.46 -4.60
CA HIS A 925 31.74 8.08 -5.04
C HIS A 925 30.88 8.57 -3.87
N VAL A 926 30.70 7.74 -2.85
CA VAL A 926 29.94 8.09 -1.63
C VAL A 926 30.63 9.22 -0.86
N MET A 927 31.95 9.20 -0.75
CA MET A 927 32.70 10.27 -0.11
C MET A 927 32.59 11.59 -0.88
N ALA A 928 32.60 11.56 -2.21
CA ALA A 928 32.43 12.74 -3.04
C ALA A 928 31.03 13.37 -2.88
N LEU A 929 29.98 12.55 -2.75
CA LEU A 929 28.63 13.04 -2.48
C LEU A 929 28.50 13.75 -1.13
N HIS A 930 29.18 13.23 -0.09
CA HIS A 930 29.12 13.80 1.26
C HIS A 930 30.07 14.98 1.49
N SER A 931 31.13 15.12 0.70
CA SER A 931 32.07 16.26 0.82
C SER A 931 31.51 17.59 0.29
N GLY A 932 30.28 17.59 -0.23
CA GLY A 932 29.55 18.80 -0.58
C GLY A 932 30.01 19.46 -1.88
N ASN A 933 30.77 18.75 -2.72
CA ASN A 933 31.14 19.23 -4.06
C ASN A 933 30.03 18.86 -5.05
N PRO A 934 29.09 19.77 -5.38
CA PRO A 934 27.90 19.42 -6.14
C PRO A 934 28.24 19.49 -7.63
N THR A 935 28.15 18.35 -8.31
CA THR A 935 27.57 18.26 -9.67
C THR A 935 28.12 19.15 -10.80
N SER A 936 29.43 19.38 -10.90
CA SER A 936 30.04 19.92 -12.15
C SER A 936 31.31 19.22 -12.59
N SER A 937 31.78 18.21 -11.86
CA SER A 937 32.84 17.32 -12.31
C SER A 937 32.60 15.94 -11.72
N PRO A 938 32.47 14.88 -12.55
CA PRO A 938 32.53 13.52 -12.04
C PRO A 938 33.82 13.38 -11.22
N ALA A 939 33.74 12.71 -10.07
CA ALA A 939 34.86 12.47 -9.15
C ALA A 939 35.93 11.52 -9.72
N PHE A 940 36.19 11.58 -11.03
CA PHE A 940 37.24 10.85 -11.72
C PHE A 940 38.57 11.64 -11.77
N ARG A 941 38.60 12.95 -11.50
CA ARG A 941 39.86 13.72 -11.50
C ARG A 941 40.62 13.56 -10.18
N GLY A 942 41.45 12.51 -10.06
CA GLY A 942 42.28 12.27 -8.87
C GLY A 942 43.43 11.26 -9.05
N SER A 943 44.47 11.67 -9.77
CA SER A 943 45.89 11.22 -9.73
C SER A 943 46.20 9.71 -9.84
N MET A 944 46.44 9.23 -11.06
CA MET A 944 47.51 8.26 -11.31
C MET A 944 48.79 9.01 -11.64
N SER A 945 49.53 9.43 -10.61
CA SER A 945 50.95 9.73 -10.77
C SER A 945 51.71 9.24 -9.54
N GLN A 946 52.80 8.50 -9.81
CA GLN A 946 53.68 7.74 -8.90
C GLN A 946 53.09 6.36 -8.54
N GLU A 947 53.68 5.22 -8.92
CA GLU A 947 55.09 4.86 -9.06
C GLU A 947 55.34 3.80 -10.15
N SER A 948 56.33 4.03 -11.01
CA SER A 948 57.46 3.12 -11.30
C SER A 948 58.17 3.55 -12.58
N SER A 949 59.17 4.40 -12.38
CA SER A 949 60.28 4.53 -13.31
C SER A 949 61.03 3.19 -13.41
N LEU A 950 60.97 2.55 -14.57
CA LEU A 950 62.08 1.81 -15.18
C LEU A 950 61.74 1.67 -16.67
N GLY A 951 62.57 2.28 -17.50
CA GLY A 951 62.31 2.46 -18.93
C GLY A 951 62.21 1.15 -19.70
N GLN A 952 61.25 1.10 -20.61
CA GLN A 952 61.34 0.41 -21.88
C GLN A 952 60.33 1.02 -22.85
N THR A 953 60.86 1.54 -23.96
CA THR A 953 60.15 1.99 -25.15
C THR A 953 59.13 0.95 -25.62
N PRO A 954 57.86 1.31 -25.91
CA PRO A 954 56.94 0.37 -26.52
C PRO A 954 57.22 0.32 -28.03
N LEU A 955 58.11 -0.59 -28.41
CA LEU A 955 58.12 -1.17 -29.75
C LEU A 955 56.91 -2.10 -29.88
N SER A 956 55.98 -1.70 -30.74
CA SER A 956 55.16 -2.57 -31.61
C SER A 956 54.85 -3.99 -31.10
N GLN A 957 53.76 -4.17 -30.36
CA GLN A 957 52.94 -5.39 -30.45
C GLN A 957 51.46 -5.01 -30.38
N GLY A 958 50.73 -5.42 -31.42
CA GLY A 958 49.37 -4.96 -31.68
C GLY A 958 48.34 -5.49 -30.69
N ASN A 959 47.71 -4.58 -29.96
CA ASN A 959 46.36 -4.81 -29.46
C ASN A 959 45.40 -4.16 -30.46
N ARG A 960 44.76 -4.99 -31.30
CA ARG A 960 43.64 -4.55 -32.13
C ARG A 960 42.56 -4.02 -31.18
N VAL A 961 42.34 -2.71 -31.14
CA VAL A 961 41.15 -2.11 -30.55
C VAL A 961 39.96 -2.75 -31.26
N LYS A 962 39.22 -3.62 -30.57
CA LYS A 962 37.99 -4.21 -31.11
C LYS A 962 37.05 -3.05 -31.47
N PRO A 963 36.34 -3.11 -32.62
CA PRO A 963 35.36 -2.10 -32.98
C PRO A 963 34.34 -1.96 -31.84
N GLU A 964 33.87 -0.74 -31.58
CA GLU A 964 32.98 -0.38 -30.46
C GLU A 964 31.72 -1.26 -30.39
N MET A 965 31.30 -1.85 -31.52
CA MET A 965 30.18 -2.79 -31.63
C MET A 965 30.40 -4.17 -31.00
N ASP A 966 31.64 -4.59 -30.74
CA ASP A 966 31.97 -5.90 -30.17
C ASP A 966 32.10 -5.86 -28.63
N ARG A 967 31.92 -4.69 -28.00
CA ARG A 967 31.95 -4.54 -26.55
C ARG A 967 30.55 -4.77 -25.95
N PRO A 968 30.45 -5.48 -24.80
CA PRO A 968 29.16 -5.67 -24.13
C PRO A 968 28.54 -4.33 -23.74
N LEU A 969 27.21 -4.25 -23.75
CA LEU A 969 26.45 -3.06 -23.35
C LEU A 969 26.81 -2.57 -21.95
N SER A 970 27.09 -3.49 -21.03
CA SER A 970 27.52 -3.13 -19.67
C SER A 970 28.80 -2.28 -19.66
N GLU A 971 29.75 -2.53 -20.56
CA GLU A 971 30.95 -1.71 -20.73
C GLU A 971 30.64 -0.40 -21.45
N ARG A 972 29.75 -0.42 -22.45
CA ARG A 972 29.35 0.78 -23.19
C ARG A 972 28.61 1.80 -22.31
N LEU A 973 27.83 1.33 -21.34
CA LEU A 973 27.07 2.21 -20.44
C LEU A 973 27.89 2.77 -19.27
N ARG A 974 29.05 2.18 -18.95
CA ARG A 974 29.93 2.67 -17.88
C ARG A 974 30.59 3.98 -18.26
N MET A 975 30.60 4.92 -17.32
CA MET A 975 31.33 6.18 -17.46
C MET A 975 32.83 5.92 -17.36
N THR A 976 33.60 6.46 -18.31
CA THR A 976 35.07 6.44 -18.35
C THR A 976 35.62 7.86 -18.25
N ASP A 977 36.90 8.00 -17.93
CA ASP A 977 37.61 9.27 -17.76
C ASP A 977 37.54 10.16 -19.00
N ASP A 978 37.47 9.50 -20.16
CA ASP A 978 37.39 10.13 -21.48
C ASP A 978 36.00 10.70 -21.78
N ASP A 979 34.96 10.25 -21.05
CA ASP A 979 33.59 10.74 -21.22
C ASP A 979 33.40 12.09 -20.50
N GLN A 980 33.57 13.19 -21.24
CA GLN A 980 33.24 14.54 -20.76
C GLN A 980 31.72 14.82 -20.88
N LEU A 981 30.89 13.98 -20.27
CA LEU A 981 29.43 14.12 -20.32
C LEU A 981 28.89 14.94 -19.14
N GLU A 982 28.15 16.01 -19.43
CA GLU A 982 27.40 16.78 -18.43
C GLU A 982 26.07 16.09 -18.14
N LEU A 983 25.82 15.76 -16.87
CA LEU A 983 24.63 15.00 -16.48
C LEU A 983 23.36 15.85 -16.55
N ILE A 984 22.27 15.23 -17.01
CA ILE A 984 20.97 15.89 -17.15
C ILE A 984 20.35 16.10 -15.76
N PRO A 985 19.94 17.33 -15.39
CA PRO A 985 19.20 17.57 -14.16
C PRO A 985 17.86 16.81 -14.14
N LEU A 986 17.49 16.22 -12.98
CA LEU A 986 16.26 15.43 -12.83
C LEU A 986 14.98 16.15 -13.31
N PRO A 987 14.77 17.47 -13.07
CA PRO A 987 13.60 18.18 -13.59
C PRO A 987 13.55 18.22 -15.12
N LEU A 988 14.70 18.37 -15.78
CA LEU A 988 14.79 18.35 -17.24
C LEU A 988 14.57 16.93 -17.77
N LEU A 989 15.13 15.90 -17.13
CA LEU A 989 14.90 14.50 -17.49
C LEU A 989 13.41 14.11 -17.39
N ARG A 990 12.71 14.62 -16.38
CA ARG A 990 11.26 14.43 -16.23
C ARG A 990 10.47 15.05 -17.39
N LYS A 991 10.82 16.27 -17.81
CA LYS A 991 10.23 16.93 -18.99
C LYS A 991 10.53 16.17 -20.27
N TYR A 992 11.76 15.68 -20.42
CA TYR A 992 12.19 14.87 -21.55
C TYR A 992 11.36 13.57 -21.67
N ILE A 993 11.13 12.85 -20.57
CA ILE A 993 10.28 11.65 -20.57
C ILE A 993 8.83 11.98 -20.93
N ALA A 994 8.29 13.07 -20.38
CA ALA A 994 6.94 13.51 -20.71
C ALA A 994 6.80 13.82 -22.21
N TYR A 995 7.76 14.57 -22.78
CA TYR A 995 7.83 14.85 -24.21
C TYR A 995 7.88 13.57 -25.05
N ALA A 996 8.81 12.65 -24.74
CA ALA A 996 8.99 11.41 -25.48
C ALA A 996 7.73 10.52 -25.47
N ARG A 997 7.03 10.42 -24.33
CA ARG A 997 5.78 9.65 -24.20
C ARG A 997 4.63 10.26 -25.01
N GLN A 998 4.57 11.58 -25.10
CA GLN A 998 3.48 12.30 -25.77
C GLN A 998 3.65 12.33 -27.28
N TYR A 999 4.88 12.55 -27.78
CA TYR A 999 5.10 12.85 -29.20
C TYR A 999 5.73 11.71 -30.00
N VAL A 1000 6.37 10.72 -29.36
CA VAL A 1000 7.15 9.68 -30.06
C VAL A 1000 6.44 8.32 -30.07
N HIS A 1001 6.23 7.74 -31.25
CA HIS A 1001 5.44 6.52 -31.45
C HIS A 1001 6.14 5.44 -32.27
N PRO A 1002 7.17 4.78 -31.69
CA PRO A 1002 8.07 3.90 -32.44
C PRO A 1002 7.38 2.72 -33.13
N ARG A 1003 7.89 2.35 -34.31
CA ARG A 1003 7.45 1.20 -35.09
C ARG A 1003 8.58 0.19 -35.27
N LEU A 1004 8.26 -1.10 -35.17
CA LEU A 1004 9.24 -2.16 -35.34
C LEU A 1004 9.68 -2.27 -36.81
N SER A 1005 10.99 -2.19 -37.07
CA SER A 1005 11.54 -2.48 -38.40
C SER A 1005 11.55 -4.01 -38.67
N PRO A 1006 11.52 -4.43 -39.95
CA PRO A 1006 11.58 -5.86 -40.29
C PRO A 1006 12.86 -6.54 -39.79
N GLU A 1007 13.99 -5.83 -39.82
CA GLU A 1007 15.28 -6.35 -39.33
C GLU A 1007 15.29 -6.56 -37.81
N ALA A 1008 14.72 -5.61 -37.05
CA ALA A 1008 14.57 -5.75 -35.60
C ALA A 1008 13.62 -6.91 -35.27
N ALA A 1009 12.50 -7.02 -35.99
CA ALA A 1009 11.53 -8.10 -35.81
C ALA A 1009 12.16 -9.49 -36.00
N ALA A 1010 12.95 -9.68 -37.07
CA ALA A 1010 13.68 -10.92 -37.31
C ALA A 1010 14.66 -11.24 -36.18
N THR A 1011 15.44 -10.23 -35.74
CA THR A 1011 16.42 -10.39 -34.65
C THR A 1011 15.76 -10.81 -33.33
N LEU A 1012 14.62 -10.21 -32.97
CA LEU A 1012 13.87 -10.58 -31.77
C LEU A 1012 13.23 -11.97 -31.90
N GLN A 1013 12.72 -12.31 -33.08
CA GLN A 1013 12.13 -13.62 -33.35
C GLN A 1013 13.19 -14.74 -33.22
N ASP A 1014 14.35 -14.56 -33.82
CA ASP A 1014 15.46 -15.53 -33.76
C ASP A 1014 15.91 -15.77 -32.32
N PHE A 1015 16.06 -14.69 -31.54
CA PHE A 1015 16.40 -14.79 -30.12
C PHE A 1015 15.32 -15.51 -29.30
N TYR A 1016 14.04 -15.20 -29.53
CA TYR A 1016 12.92 -15.88 -28.85
C TYR A 1016 12.89 -17.38 -29.15
N LEU A 1017 13.09 -17.78 -30.41
CA LEU A 1017 13.15 -19.19 -30.80
C LEU A 1017 14.34 -19.90 -30.15
N LEU A 1018 15.50 -19.25 -30.09
CA LEU A 1018 16.69 -19.75 -29.40
C LEU A 1018 16.45 -19.91 -27.90
N LEU A 1019 15.81 -18.93 -27.26
CA LEU A 1019 15.44 -18.97 -25.84
C LEU A 1019 14.52 -20.17 -25.58
N ARG A 1020 13.48 -20.35 -26.40
CA ARG A 1020 12.54 -21.48 -26.28
C ARG A 1020 13.21 -22.84 -26.50
N ALA A 1021 14.18 -22.92 -27.40
CA ALA A 1021 14.93 -24.16 -27.67
C ALA A 1021 15.84 -24.58 -26.50
N ARG A 1022 16.43 -23.61 -25.79
CA ARG A 1022 17.30 -23.86 -24.62
C ARG A 1022 16.52 -24.24 -23.36
N HIS A 1023 15.26 -23.82 -23.25
CA HIS A 1023 14.38 -24.13 -22.13
C HIS A 1023 13.69 -25.50 -22.28
N ARG A 1024 14.39 -26.58 -21.89
CA ARG A 1024 13.81 -27.93 -21.74
C ARG A 1024 13.80 -28.47 -20.31
N SER A 1025 14.30 -27.71 -19.33
CA SER A 1025 14.36 -28.14 -17.91
C SER A 1025 13.06 -27.78 -17.16
N PRO A 1026 12.52 -28.67 -16.31
CA PRO A 1026 11.25 -28.47 -15.60
C PRO A 1026 11.28 -27.43 -14.46
N ASP A 1027 12.48 -27.00 -14.00
CA ASP A 1027 12.63 -26.19 -12.79
C ASP A 1027 12.69 -24.66 -13.02
N GLY A 1028 12.58 -24.20 -14.27
CA GLY A 1028 12.67 -22.77 -14.64
C GLY A 1028 11.33 -22.14 -15.03
N THR A 1029 11.23 -20.81 -14.93
CA THR A 1029 10.06 -20.06 -15.42
C THR A 1029 9.84 -20.37 -16.91
N PRO A 1030 8.64 -20.81 -17.33
CA PRO A 1030 8.39 -21.23 -18.70
C PRO A 1030 8.51 -20.04 -19.67
N VAL A 1031 9.22 -20.26 -20.78
CA VAL A 1031 9.31 -19.28 -21.87
C VAL A 1031 8.02 -19.27 -22.67
N THR A 1032 7.21 -18.23 -22.45
CA THR A 1032 5.93 -18.02 -23.13
C THR A 1032 6.03 -16.91 -24.17
N THR A 1033 4.98 -16.74 -24.98
CA THR A 1033 4.85 -15.62 -25.93
C THR A 1033 4.94 -14.25 -25.25
N ARG A 1034 4.65 -14.15 -23.93
CA ARG A 1034 4.84 -12.92 -23.16
C ARG A 1034 6.26 -12.39 -23.24
N GLN A 1035 7.27 -13.26 -23.29
CA GLN A 1035 8.66 -12.83 -23.39
C GLN A 1035 8.99 -12.16 -24.72
N LEU A 1036 8.36 -12.61 -25.81
CA LEU A 1036 8.47 -11.94 -27.10
C LEU A 1036 7.80 -10.56 -27.06
N GLU A 1037 6.64 -10.46 -26.42
CA GLU A 1037 5.97 -9.16 -26.22
C GLU A 1037 6.80 -8.21 -25.34
N SER A 1038 7.43 -8.71 -24.28
CA SER A 1038 8.37 -7.97 -23.44
C SER A 1038 9.50 -7.37 -24.26
N LEU A 1039 10.14 -8.18 -25.12
CA LEU A 1039 11.21 -7.75 -26.01
C LEU A 1039 10.77 -6.64 -26.96
N ILE A 1040 9.57 -6.75 -27.53
CA ILE A 1040 9.00 -5.72 -28.42
C ILE A 1040 8.76 -4.42 -27.63
N ARG A 1041 8.11 -4.48 -26.47
CA ARG A 1041 7.83 -3.29 -25.62
C ARG A 1041 9.11 -2.56 -25.22
N MET A 1042 10.14 -3.30 -24.80
CA MET A 1042 11.43 -2.72 -24.42
C MET A 1042 12.18 -2.13 -25.62
N SER A 1043 12.11 -2.77 -26.79
CA SER A 1043 12.75 -2.24 -28.00
C SER A 1043 12.07 -0.95 -28.48
N GLU A 1044 10.74 -0.89 -28.39
CA GLU A 1044 9.97 0.34 -28.61
C GLU A 1044 10.32 1.41 -27.56
N ALA A 1045 10.43 1.05 -26.27
CA ALA A 1045 10.80 1.98 -25.22
C ALA A 1045 12.21 2.57 -25.41
N LYS A 1046 13.17 1.76 -25.87
CA LYS A 1046 14.52 2.22 -26.19
C LYS A 1046 14.51 3.22 -27.35
N ALA A 1047 13.81 2.91 -28.44
CA ALA A 1047 13.70 3.85 -29.57
C ALA A 1047 13.01 5.16 -29.15
N ARG A 1048 11.96 5.10 -28.32
CA ARG A 1048 11.28 6.27 -27.76
C ARG A 1048 12.22 7.13 -26.92
N MET A 1049 13.05 6.51 -26.08
CA MET A 1049 14.00 7.23 -25.22
C MET A 1049 15.02 8.04 -26.02
N GLU A 1050 15.39 7.59 -27.21
CA GLU A 1050 16.25 8.35 -28.13
C GLU A 1050 15.47 9.22 -29.13
N LEU A 1051 14.16 9.42 -28.91
CA LEU A 1051 13.24 10.18 -29.76
C LEU A 1051 13.13 9.65 -31.22
N ARG A 1052 13.32 8.34 -31.42
CA ARG A 1052 13.26 7.69 -32.74
C ARG A 1052 11.90 7.03 -32.98
N GLU A 1053 11.35 7.27 -34.18
CA GLU A 1053 10.07 6.68 -34.64
C GLU A 1053 10.20 5.25 -35.20
N VAL A 1054 11.42 4.75 -35.38
CA VAL A 1054 11.68 3.40 -35.91
C VAL A 1054 12.65 2.66 -34.99
N VAL A 1055 12.25 1.46 -34.59
CA VAL A 1055 13.09 0.54 -33.82
C VAL A 1055 14.07 -0.14 -34.77
N THR A 1056 15.36 0.02 -34.50
CA THR A 1056 16.45 -0.54 -35.32
C THR A 1056 16.89 -1.91 -34.80
N ARG A 1057 17.66 -2.64 -35.62
CA ARG A 1057 18.30 -3.90 -35.19
C ARG A 1057 19.20 -3.71 -33.95
N ARG A 1058 19.87 -2.56 -33.84
CA ARG A 1058 20.75 -2.24 -32.71
C ARG A 1058 19.97 -2.10 -31.39
N ASP A 1059 18.74 -1.63 -31.46
CA ASP A 1059 17.84 -1.56 -30.30
C ASP A 1059 17.44 -2.93 -29.81
N ALA A 1060 17.06 -3.80 -30.73
CA ALA A 1060 16.75 -5.19 -30.43
C ALA A 1060 17.95 -5.90 -29.77
N MET A 1061 19.18 -5.67 -30.25
CA MET A 1061 20.39 -6.26 -29.68
C MET A 1061 20.66 -5.80 -28.24
N ASP A 1062 20.57 -4.49 -27.98
CA ASP A 1062 20.79 -3.95 -26.62
C ASP A 1062 19.73 -4.47 -25.63
N VAL A 1063 18.48 -4.57 -26.08
CA VAL A 1063 17.39 -5.14 -25.28
C VAL A 1063 17.58 -6.64 -25.04
N ILE A 1064 18.06 -7.39 -26.03
CA ILE A 1064 18.41 -8.81 -25.88
C ILE A 1064 19.51 -8.98 -24.83
N GLU A 1065 20.49 -8.09 -24.78
CA GLU A 1065 21.56 -8.13 -23.78
C GLU A 1065 21.03 -7.85 -22.38
N ILE A 1066 20.17 -6.85 -22.20
CA ILE A 1066 19.49 -6.56 -20.92
C ILE A 1066 18.61 -7.73 -20.47
N MET A 1067 17.83 -8.30 -21.39
CA MET A 1067 17.01 -9.48 -21.13
C MET A 1067 17.88 -10.68 -20.72
N SER A 1068 18.98 -10.91 -21.44
CA SER A 1068 19.92 -11.99 -21.14
C SER A 1068 20.59 -11.80 -19.79
N PHE A 1069 20.94 -10.57 -19.41
CA PHE A 1069 21.47 -10.24 -18.09
C PHE A 1069 20.46 -10.60 -16.98
N SER A 1070 19.19 -10.21 -17.15
CA SER A 1070 18.10 -10.57 -16.24
C SER A 1070 17.90 -12.09 -16.12
N LEU A 1071 18.04 -12.84 -17.21
CA LEU A 1071 17.82 -14.29 -17.24
C LEU A 1071 19.05 -15.10 -16.79
N GLN A 1072 20.27 -14.65 -17.05
CA GLN A 1072 21.51 -15.37 -16.69
C GLN A 1072 21.68 -15.55 -15.19
N GLU A 1073 21.29 -14.56 -14.39
CA GLU A 1073 21.28 -14.68 -12.92
C GLU A 1073 20.10 -15.52 -12.41
N THR A 1074 19.03 -15.65 -13.22
CA THR A 1074 17.83 -16.42 -12.89
C THR A 1074 17.96 -17.92 -13.25
N MET A 1075 18.81 -18.27 -14.22
CA MET A 1075 18.87 -19.61 -14.85
C MET A 1075 20.05 -20.49 -14.47
N ALA A 1076 20.97 -20.00 -13.65
CA ALA A 1076 22.19 -20.72 -13.33
C ALA A 1076 22.28 -21.13 -11.85
N PRO A 1077 21.72 -22.30 -11.45
CA PRO A 1077 22.35 -23.08 -10.40
C PRO A 1077 23.62 -23.71 -11.00
N GLY A 1078 24.73 -22.96 -11.03
CA GLY A 1078 26.07 -23.56 -11.12
C GLY A 1078 26.91 -23.38 -12.40
N ARG A 1079 26.73 -22.33 -13.21
CA ARG A 1079 27.74 -21.95 -14.22
C ARG A 1079 27.94 -20.43 -14.29
N SER A 1080 29.01 -19.95 -13.67
CA SER A 1080 29.58 -18.62 -13.94
C SER A 1080 30.76 -18.75 -14.91
N SER A 1081 30.76 -17.93 -15.95
CA SER A 1081 31.86 -17.72 -16.91
C SER A 1081 31.59 -16.38 -17.59
N GLY A 1082 32.51 -15.41 -17.76
CA GLY A 1082 33.77 -15.04 -17.11
C GLY A 1082 33.66 -13.54 -16.73
N SER A 1083 34.65 -12.76 -16.30
CA SER A 1083 36.13 -12.73 -16.33
C SER A 1083 36.55 -11.91 -15.10
N THR A 1084 37.59 -12.24 -14.33
CA THR A 1084 39.01 -11.90 -14.59
C THR A 1084 39.91 -12.93 -13.92
N GLN A 1085 41.06 -13.23 -14.54
CA GLN A 1085 42.09 -14.09 -13.96
C GLN A 1085 42.62 -13.50 -12.64
N SER A 1086 42.37 -14.18 -11.53
CA SER A 1086 43.31 -14.25 -10.42
C SER A 1086 43.40 -15.68 -9.94
N GLN A 1087 44.63 -16.18 -9.85
CA GLN A 1087 44.94 -17.54 -9.44
C GLN A 1087 44.46 -17.76 -8.00
N GLY A 1088 43.64 -18.79 -7.80
CA GLY A 1088 43.43 -19.40 -6.49
C GLY A 1088 41.97 -19.62 -6.11
N GLN A 1089 41.32 -20.63 -6.70
CA GLN A 1089 40.38 -21.51 -5.97
C GLN A 1089 39.93 -22.67 -6.87
N SER A 1090 40.69 -23.77 -6.80
CA SER A 1090 40.34 -25.07 -7.34
C SER A 1090 39.29 -25.75 -6.47
N GLY A 1091 38.15 -26.19 -7.02
CA GLY A 1091 37.31 -27.16 -6.32
C GLY A 1091 35.95 -27.51 -6.92
N ARG A 1092 35.21 -26.58 -7.52
CA ARG A 1092 33.76 -26.81 -7.79
C ARG A 1092 33.37 -27.33 -9.18
N GLY A 1093 34.23 -27.21 -10.19
CA GLY A 1093 33.93 -27.72 -11.55
C GLY A 1093 34.06 -29.23 -11.74
N LYS A 1094 34.90 -29.92 -10.93
CA LYS A 1094 35.21 -31.34 -11.14
C LYS A 1094 34.08 -32.30 -10.73
N SER A 1095 33.21 -31.90 -9.81
CA SER A 1095 32.19 -32.79 -9.22
C SER A 1095 31.06 -33.16 -10.19
N GLY A 1096 30.64 -32.24 -11.07
CA GLY A 1096 29.55 -32.49 -12.03
C GLY A 1096 29.92 -33.48 -13.14
N SER A 1097 31.10 -33.29 -13.75
CA SER A 1097 31.64 -34.22 -14.74
C SER A 1097 31.93 -35.61 -14.16
N MET A 1098 32.33 -35.68 -12.88
CA MET A 1098 32.55 -36.95 -12.18
C MET A 1098 31.26 -37.74 -11.95
N LYS A 1099 30.18 -37.08 -11.49
CA LYS A 1099 28.87 -37.72 -11.31
C LYS A 1099 28.29 -38.25 -12.63
N ARG A 1100 28.46 -37.51 -13.74
CA ARG A 1100 28.05 -37.95 -15.08
C ARG A 1100 28.81 -39.19 -15.53
N TYR A 1101 30.12 -39.22 -15.31
CA TYR A 1101 30.95 -40.37 -15.64
C TYR A 1101 30.56 -41.60 -14.82
N VAL A 1102 30.32 -41.45 -13.51
CA VAL A 1102 29.86 -42.54 -12.63
C VAL A 1102 28.46 -43.04 -13.01
N ALA A 1103 27.54 -42.14 -13.42
CA ALA A 1103 26.21 -42.52 -13.89
C ALA A 1103 26.26 -43.37 -15.17
N GLU A 1104 27.17 -43.04 -16.10
CA GLU A 1104 27.39 -43.85 -17.30
C GLU A 1104 28.01 -45.21 -16.97
N LEU A 1105 28.97 -45.26 -16.04
CA LEU A 1105 29.51 -46.53 -15.56
C LEU A 1105 28.41 -47.39 -14.90
N ASN A 1106 27.51 -46.80 -14.11
CA ASN A 1106 26.34 -47.51 -13.57
C ASN A 1106 25.44 -48.06 -14.68
N ARG A 1107 25.18 -47.28 -15.74
CA ARG A 1107 24.40 -47.73 -16.91
C ARG A 1107 25.05 -48.93 -17.60
N VAL A 1108 26.36 -48.90 -17.82
CA VAL A 1108 27.12 -50.02 -18.41
C VAL A 1108 27.13 -51.23 -17.47
N SER A 1109 27.26 -51.00 -16.16
CA SER A 1109 27.18 -52.02 -15.11
C SER A 1109 25.84 -52.75 -15.12
N HIS A 1110 24.74 -52.01 -15.20
CA HIS A 1110 23.39 -52.55 -15.29
C HIS A 1110 23.15 -53.33 -16.59
N ALA A 1111 23.66 -52.84 -17.72
CA ALA A 1111 23.51 -53.50 -19.01
C ALA A 1111 24.31 -54.82 -19.11
N THR A 1112 25.46 -54.91 -18.43
CA THR A 1112 26.36 -56.08 -18.49
C THR A 1112 26.27 -56.98 -17.25
N SER A 1113 25.49 -56.60 -16.24
CA SER A 1113 25.41 -57.27 -14.92
C SER A 1113 26.78 -57.50 -14.27
N ASN A 1114 27.76 -56.63 -14.56
CA ASN A 1114 29.13 -56.75 -14.07
C ASN A 1114 29.60 -55.40 -13.52
N ASN A 1115 30.02 -55.39 -12.26
CA ASN A 1115 30.47 -54.19 -11.55
C ASN A 1115 32.00 -54.04 -11.54
N MET A 1116 32.72 -54.88 -12.28
CA MET A 1116 34.17 -54.81 -12.46
C MET A 1116 34.54 -54.29 -13.84
N PHE A 1117 35.38 -53.25 -13.87
CA PHE A 1117 35.85 -52.59 -15.08
C PHE A 1117 37.38 -52.69 -15.19
N SER A 1118 37.86 -52.95 -16.41
CA SER A 1118 39.30 -52.85 -16.71
C SER A 1118 39.70 -51.40 -16.97
N HIS A 1119 40.99 -51.08 -16.75
CA HIS A 1119 41.53 -49.75 -17.04
C HIS A 1119 41.24 -49.30 -18.48
N ASP A 1120 41.37 -50.20 -19.46
CA ASP A 1120 41.15 -49.90 -20.86
C ASP A 1120 39.66 -49.66 -21.18
N GLN A 1121 38.73 -50.35 -20.50
CA GLN A 1121 37.29 -50.09 -20.63
C GLN A 1121 36.92 -48.71 -20.08
N LEU A 1122 37.43 -48.36 -18.90
CA LEU A 1122 37.24 -47.02 -18.34
C LEU A 1122 37.82 -45.95 -19.26
N TYR A 1123 39.00 -46.18 -19.83
CA TYR A 1123 39.60 -45.22 -20.74
C TYR A 1123 38.77 -44.99 -22.01
N ARG A 1124 38.18 -46.05 -22.58
CA ARG A 1124 37.28 -45.93 -23.74
C ARG A 1124 36.02 -45.12 -23.39
N THR A 1125 35.35 -45.45 -22.29
CA THR A 1125 34.17 -44.70 -21.83
C THR A 1125 34.49 -43.22 -21.56
N PHE A 1126 35.69 -42.94 -21.05
CA PHE A 1126 36.16 -41.58 -20.81
C PHE A 1126 36.37 -40.79 -22.11
N GLN A 1127 36.91 -41.43 -23.15
CA GLN A 1127 37.07 -40.81 -24.47
C GLN A 1127 35.72 -40.60 -25.17
N GLU A 1128 34.79 -41.54 -25.06
CA GLU A 1128 33.45 -41.45 -25.66
C GLU A 1128 32.62 -40.29 -25.08
N MET A 1129 32.74 -40.01 -23.78
CA MET A 1129 31.96 -38.94 -23.14
C MET A 1129 32.52 -37.52 -23.36
N GLN A 1130 33.72 -37.37 -23.95
CA GLN A 1130 34.38 -36.09 -24.25
C GLN A 1130 34.24 -35.04 -23.14
N LEU A 1131 34.70 -35.32 -21.92
CA LEU A 1131 34.56 -34.42 -20.76
C LEU A 1131 35.62 -33.30 -20.81
N PRO A 1132 35.27 -32.06 -21.21
CA PRO A 1132 36.26 -30.99 -21.46
C PRO A 1132 36.76 -30.31 -20.18
N GLU A 1133 36.12 -30.59 -19.04
CA GLU A 1133 36.39 -29.97 -17.73
C GLU A 1133 37.53 -30.67 -16.95
N ILE A 1134 38.13 -31.74 -17.50
CA ILE A 1134 39.16 -32.56 -16.82
C ILE A 1134 40.55 -32.23 -17.37
N THR A 1135 41.14 -31.16 -16.86
CA THR A 1135 42.52 -30.76 -17.12
C THR A 1135 43.45 -31.41 -16.09
N GLY A 1136 43.96 -32.61 -16.38
CA GLY A 1136 44.85 -33.35 -15.46
C GLY A 1136 45.25 -34.78 -15.89
N GLY A 1137 44.82 -35.23 -17.07
CA GLY A 1137 45.07 -36.59 -17.56
C GLY A 1137 44.16 -37.64 -16.92
N PHE A 1138 43.94 -38.75 -17.64
CA PHE A 1138 43.00 -39.79 -17.24
C PHE A 1138 43.38 -40.47 -15.91
N GLN A 1139 44.68 -40.69 -15.66
CA GLN A 1139 45.13 -41.38 -14.46
C GLN A 1139 44.84 -40.58 -13.18
N SER A 1140 45.08 -39.27 -13.19
CA SER A 1140 44.77 -38.39 -12.05
C SER A 1140 43.26 -38.35 -11.78
N PHE A 1141 42.43 -38.37 -12.84
CA PHE A 1141 40.99 -38.43 -12.71
C PHE A 1141 40.51 -39.76 -12.11
N LEU A 1142 41.10 -40.88 -12.53
CA LEU A 1142 40.78 -42.21 -12.03
C LEU A 1142 41.20 -42.39 -10.55
N ASP A 1143 42.35 -41.84 -10.17
CA ASP A 1143 42.79 -41.84 -8.76
C ASP A 1143 41.86 -40.97 -7.90
N THR A 1144 41.33 -39.87 -8.44
CA THR A 1144 40.34 -39.03 -7.74
C THR A 1144 39.03 -39.78 -7.51
N LEU A 1145 38.54 -40.52 -8.52
CA LEU A 1145 37.36 -41.40 -8.37
C LEU A 1145 37.58 -42.50 -7.33
N ASN A 1146 38.81 -43.01 -7.24
CA ASN A 1146 39.20 -44.00 -6.24
C ASN A 1146 39.25 -43.43 -4.82
N HIS A 1147 39.82 -42.23 -4.66
CA HIS A 1147 39.87 -41.55 -3.36
C HIS A 1147 38.50 -41.08 -2.86
N GLN A 1148 37.58 -40.72 -3.75
CA GLN A 1148 36.21 -40.34 -3.39
C GLN A 1148 35.27 -41.54 -3.19
N GLY A 1149 35.75 -42.77 -3.41
CA GLY A 1149 35.00 -43.99 -3.15
C GLY A 1149 33.94 -44.33 -4.20
N PHE A 1150 33.94 -43.69 -5.37
CA PHE A 1150 33.05 -44.05 -6.49
C PHE A 1150 33.55 -45.27 -7.27
N LEU A 1151 34.86 -45.47 -7.32
CA LEU A 1151 35.51 -46.67 -7.84
C LEU A 1151 36.48 -47.20 -6.78
N LEU A 1152 36.69 -48.51 -6.72
CA LEU A 1152 37.66 -49.15 -5.83
C LEU A 1152 38.67 -49.93 -6.66
N LYS A 1153 39.93 -49.56 -6.59
CA LYS A 1153 41.02 -50.31 -7.24
C LYS A 1153 41.20 -51.66 -6.54
N LYS A 1154 40.85 -52.75 -7.22
CA LYS A 1154 40.99 -54.13 -6.71
C LYS A 1154 42.25 -54.84 -7.23
N GLY A 1155 42.88 -54.31 -8.28
CA GLY A 1155 44.12 -54.84 -8.84
C GLY A 1155 44.87 -53.81 -9.70
N PRO A 1156 46.01 -54.18 -10.31
CA PRO A 1156 46.86 -53.24 -11.05
C PRO A 1156 46.16 -52.58 -12.25
N ARG A 1157 45.16 -53.23 -12.85
CA ARG A 1157 44.34 -52.67 -13.95
C ARG A 1157 42.84 -52.98 -13.81
N SER A 1158 42.36 -53.27 -12.60
CA SER A 1158 40.95 -53.62 -12.34
C SER A 1158 40.34 -52.74 -11.24
N TYR A 1159 39.15 -52.24 -11.53
CA TYR A 1159 38.42 -51.28 -10.70
C TYR A 1159 36.98 -51.78 -10.51
N GLN A 1160 36.48 -51.71 -9.28
CA GLN A 1160 35.12 -52.08 -8.93
C GLN A 1160 34.28 -50.83 -8.72
N LEU A 1161 33.11 -50.75 -9.34
CA LEU A 1161 32.16 -49.66 -9.12
C LEU A 1161 31.44 -49.86 -7.79
N THR A 1162 31.46 -48.84 -6.93
CA THR A 1162 30.84 -48.88 -5.61
C THR A 1162 29.42 -48.35 -5.71
N THR A 1163 28.43 -49.21 -5.45
CA THR A 1163 27.01 -48.85 -5.51
C THR A 1163 26.65 -47.91 -4.36
N PHE A 1164 26.32 -46.66 -4.67
CA PHE A 1164 25.53 -45.80 -3.79
C PHE A 1164 24.14 -45.65 -4.43
N MET A 1165 23.09 -45.90 -3.64
CA MET A 1165 21.69 -45.71 -4.03
C MET A 1165 21.41 -44.28 -4.50
#